data_AF-A0A1E5V7Q0-F1
#
_entry.id   AF-A0A1E5V7Q0-F1
#
_cell.length_a   1.000
_cell.length_b   1.000
_cell.length_c   1.000
_cell.angle_alpha   90.00
_cell.angle_beta   90.00
_cell.angle_gamma   90.00
#
_symmetry.space_group_name_H-M   'P 1'
#
loop_
_entity.id
_entity.type
_entity.pdbx_description
1 polymer ?
#
loop_
_entity_poly.entity_id
_entity_poly.type
_entity_poly.pdbx_seq_one_letter_code
_entity_poly.pdbx_strand_id
1 'polypeptide(L)'
;MGYHHLLLLSLPAPQPPRPALLPAPRGRRCCGVGRAPTAVPSNAARSPSVAGVAADDAMRRRAVLLVGVSVLPLLRLRDAAAAVRAQRSTVDLVTVDIVFLSDRTDIQKADVSQHDEPQEELPQSDVKVSHARNPLAGLLNAIAVIASGVFAGLLGTSQQEKKDLQSAISSMESKLVENEAAMSMLRENYEKRILDEQAELKKQARKFQEEEALLQDQLASSRRTVTSLTEEVQKEKELVEQLNLEIDRLKRSIAEAEEDKHVSEVKLNEKMEMLDILHDKVNLLSQEVNDKEGHIRELSSSLSAKEKDYHNLSVIYNESKENLEQANSQIKQLEKDVLTDKDDLKSKALLIDSLNEKVQALCVEKGEAEEKISALTSQYMDLKTASEERASRDSELLFEKDDNLNQLEEKLSAALSDSSNDRSRIAELNNELDATRTMLDTEVVARKSLSDLVHSTEEALRDSRNEVFKLSEDLDEVKRSNQDLMAHISKLTDEASEVRQALANKVQEAESVSATLSDELASVREALKRSQEELQVISNQLVSVSEAHSDLNKELLDAYKKLESTTNNLVKERKINATLSRELEALVKQSMIESEARKALQVDLDEATRSLNEVNQSTLYLSKQLETTNSKISTIKEEKEMLSKDLEKQKKSTVEAQENMEDAQNTIKRLGTERESFETRSKQLEDELATAKGEILRLRRQISTTGSENTEVILETGATPNTSQPLNEQPVNDRLKKTNSAGAVARSPKRIYRRRKGRPAA
;
A
#
# COMPACT_ATOMS: atom_id res chain seq x y z
N MET A 1 -44.62 -92.87 -62.28
CA MET A 1 -45.21 -93.19 -60.96
C MET A 1 -45.27 -91.90 -60.14
N GLY A 2 -46.44 -91.48 -59.64
CA GLY A 2 -46.62 -90.33 -58.74
C GLY A 2 -46.23 -88.96 -59.35
N TYR A 3 -47.08 -88.25 -60.09
CA TYR A 3 -48.27 -87.50 -59.65
C TYR A 3 -48.07 -86.50 -58.50
N HIS A 4 -48.30 -85.21 -58.83
CA HIS A 4 -49.10 -84.24 -58.06
C HIS A 4 -48.61 -83.82 -56.63
N HIS A 5 -48.68 -82.55 -56.20
CA HIS A 5 -49.11 -81.30 -56.84
C HIS A 5 -48.97 -80.09 -55.87
N LEU A 6 -48.90 -78.85 -56.41
CA LEU A 6 -49.58 -77.62 -55.88
C LEU A 6 -49.08 -77.01 -54.53
N LEU A 7 -49.16 -75.70 -54.24
CA LEU A 7 -49.57 -74.48 -54.98
C LEU A 7 -49.12 -73.19 -54.22
N LEU A 8 -48.87 -72.08 -54.96
CA LEU A 8 -49.27 -70.66 -54.66
C LEU A 8 -48.72 -69.97 -53.39
N LEU A 9 -48.67 -68.63 -53.23
CA LEU A 9 -48.87 -67.36 -54.00
C LEU A 9 -48.24 -66.23 -53.10
N SER A 10 -47.89 -65.01 -53.49
CA SER A 10 -47.93 -64.27 -54.77
C SER A 10 -46.89 -63.13 -54.79
N LEU A 11 -46.82 -62.45 -55.94
CA LEU A 11 -46.06 -61.25 -56.34
C LEU A 11 -46.41 -59.94 -55.55
N PRO A 12 -45.72 -58.77 -55.72
CA PRO A 12 -45.21 -58.23 -57.01
C PRO A 12 -43.80 -57.56 -57.07
N ALA A 13 -43.45 -57.23 -58.32
CA ALA A 13 -42.19 -56.73 -58.90
C ALA A 13 -41.95 -55.19 -58.68
N PRO A 14 -40.89 -54.50 -59.20
CA PRO A 14 -39.99 -54.84 -60.32
C PRO A 14 -38.45 -54.68 -60.11
N GLN A 15 -37.69 -55.02 -61.17
CA GLN A 15 -36.20 -55.05 -61.31
C GLN A 15 -35.64 -53.72 -61.91
N PRO A 16 -34.40 -53.60 -62.47
CA PRO A 16 -33.11 -54.33 -62.39
C PRO A 16 -31.91 -53.32 -62.18
N PRO A 17 -30.65 -53.52 -62.66
CA PRO A 17 -29.72 -54.68 -62.65
C PRO A 17 -28.40 -54.41 -61.86
N ARG A 18 -27.51 -55.42 -61.80
CA ARG A 18 -26.04 -55.28 -61.56
C ARG A 18 -25.30 -55.39 -62.90
N PRO A 19 -24.04 -54.92 -63.03
CA PRO A 19 -22.89 -55.85 -63.03
C PRO A 19 -21.58 -55.26 -62.44
N ALA A 20 -20.42 -55.85 -62.71
CA ALA A 20 -19.18 -55.69 -61.92
C ALA A 20 -17.87 -55.56 -62.75
N LEU A 21 -16.76 -55.33 -62.04
CA LEU A 21 -15.33 -55.59 -62.37
C LEU A 21 -14.53 -54.61 -63.29
N LEU A 22 -13.59 -53.87 -62.63
CA LEU A 22 -12.17 -53.60 -63.02
C LEU A 22 -11.86 -52.82 -64.35
N PRO A 23 -10.60 -52.34 -64.62
CA PRO A 23 -9.37 -52.27 -63.81
C PRO A 23 -8.69 -50.86 -63.71
N ALA A 24 -7.46 -50.86 -63.17
CA ALA A 24 -6.42 -49.81 -62.93
C ALA A 24 -6.04 -48.87 -64.13
N PRO A 25 -5.15 -47.83 -64.02
CA PRO A 25 -4.06 -47.67 -63.01
C PRO A 25 -3.56 -46.26 -62.56
N ARG A 26 -2.59 -46.29 -61.61
CA ARG A 26 -1.55 -45.27 -61.23
C ARG A 26 -1.95 -43.90 -60.64
N GLY A 27 -1.43 -43.56 -59.44
CA GLY A 27 -1.17 -42.15 -59.07
C GLY A 27 -1.05 -41.73 -57.59
N ARG A 28 0.10 -42.00 -56.93
CA ARG A 28 0.73 -41.28 -55.78
C ARG A 28 -0.08 -40.37 -54.79
N ARG A 29 0.16 -40.64 -53.49
CA ARG A 29 0.38 -39.70 -52.33
C ARG A 29 -0.83 -38.89 -51.79
N CYS A 30 -1.28 -39.19 -50.55
CA CYS A 30 -1.02 -38.41 -49.29
C CYS A 30 -2.04 -37.26 -49.05
N CYS A 31 -2.70 -37.03 -47.89
CA CYS A 31 -2.57 -37.50 -46.50
C CYS A 31 -3.91 -37.36 -45.72
N GLY A 32 -4.08 -38.05 -44.57
CA GLY A 32 -5.15 -37.82 -43.58
C GLY A 32 -6.53 -38.37 -43.98
N VAL A 33 -7.52 -38.61 -43.10
CA VAL A 33 -7.63 -38.52 -41.62
C VAL A 33 -8.42 -39.76 -41.15
N GLY A 34 -8.17 -40.28 -39.94
CA GLY A 34 -8.74 -41.57 -39.50
C GLY A 34 -10.09 -41.51 -38.76
N ARG A 35 -10.69 -42.69 -38.53
CA ARG A 35 -11.50 -42.99 -37.34
C ARG A 35 -11.58 -44.51 -37.06
N ALA A 36 -11.97 -44.84 -35.84
CA ALA A 36 -12.11 -46.17 -35.21
C ALA A 36 -13.32 -46.99 -35.79
N PRO A 37 -13.76 -48.17 -35.25
CA PRO A 37 -13.34 -48.85 -34.01
C PRO A 37 -13.32 -50.42 -34.00
N THR A 38 -12.83 -51.00 -32.88
CA THR A 38 -13.16 -52.35 -32.31
C THR A 38 -12.85 -53.61 -33.15
N ALA A 39 -12.55 -54.79 -32.60
CA ALA A 39 -12.66 -55.30 -31.23
C ALA A 39 -11.51 -56.29 -30.85
N VAL A 40 -11.47 -56.66 -29.57
CA VAL A 40 -10.58 -57.64 -28.92
C VAL A 40 -10.96 -59.07 -29.33
N PRO A 41 -10.00 -60.02 -29.39
CA PRO A 41 -10.10 -61.16 -28.49
C PRO A 41 -8.76 -61.55 -27.83
N SER A 42 -8.72 -61.44 -26.50
CA SER A 42 -7.82 -62.21 -25.65
C SER A 42 -8.70 -63.12 -24.79
N ASN A 43 -8.63 -64.43 -25.00
CA ASN A 43 -9.18 -65.39 -24.05
C ASN A 43 -8.44 -66.73 -24.20
N ALA A 44 -7.49 -66.97 -23.30
CA ALA A 44 -6.85 -68.25 -23.09
C ALA A 44 -7.08 -68.69 -21.65
N ALA A 45 -8.18 -69.41 -21.42
CA ALA A 45 -8.47 -70.06 -20.14
C ALA A 45 -9.01 -71.46 -20.42
N ARG A 46 -8.18 -72.48 -20.20
CA ARG A 46 -8.63 -73.88 -20.13
C ARG A 46 -7.75 -74.68 -19.15
N SER A 47 -8.28 -74.89 -17.97
CA SER A 47 -7.96 -76.04 -17.09
C SER A 47 -8.92 -77.19 -17.45
N PRO A 48 -8.76 -78.48 -17.02
CA PRO A 48 -8.00 -78.90 -15.83
C PRO A 48 -7.21 -80.25 -15.91
N SER A 49 -6.38 -80.51 -14.88
CA SER A 49 -6.09 -81.84 -14.28
C SER A 49 -5.30 -82.89 -15.13
N VAL A 50 -4.54 -83.88 -14.63
CA VAL A 50 -4.18 -84.42 -13.29
C VAL A 50 -2.70 -84.89 -13.28
N ALA A 51 -2.02 -84.73 -12.13
CA ALA A 51 -0.82 -85.43 -11.61
C ALA A 51 0.50 -85.56 -12.41
N GLY A 52 1.59 -85.14 -11.74
CA GLY A 52 3.00 -85.33 -12.10
C GLY A 52 3.94 -84.88 -10.97
N VAL A 53 3.74 -85.43 -9.75
CA VAL A 53 4.53 -85.21 -8.51
C VAL A 53 5.96 -85.79 -8.68
N ALA A 54 7.08 -85.33 -8.11
CA ALA A 54 7.47 -84.32 -7.08
C ALA A 54 8.85 -83.70 -7.51
N ALA A 55 9.21 -82.44 -7.21
CA ALA A 55 9.69 -81.83 -5.94
C ALA A 55 11.22 -81.93 -5.67
N ASP A 56 11.73 -80.90 -4.97
CA ASP A 56 13.05 -80.74 -4.30
C ASP A 56 14.35 -80.55 -5.14
N ASP A 57 15.32 -79.70 -4.74
CA ASP A 57 15.31 -78.55 -3.81
C ASP A 57 16.54 -77.62 -3.98
N ALA A 58 16.42 -76.39 -3.44
CA ALA A 58 17.42 -75.55 -2.77
C ALA A 58 18.81 -75.19 -3.37
N MET A 59 18.94 -73.87 -3.58
CA MET A 59 19.95 -72.96 -2.99
C MET A 59 21.44 -73.07 -3.36
N ARG A 60 22.03 -71.89 -3.64
CA ARG A 60 23.06 -71.30 -2.75
C ARG A 60 23.29 -69.80 -2.95
N ARG A 61 23.26 -69.06 -1.83
CA ARG A 61 23.86 -67.71 -1.69
C ARG A 61 25.37 -67.85 -1.48
N ARG A 62 26.17 -66.87 -1.92
CA ARG A 62 27.43 -66.48 -1.24
C ARG A 62 27.64 -64.97 -1.32
N ALA A 63 27.99 -64.38 -0.19
CA ALA A 63 28.65 -63.08 -0.09
C ALA A 63 30.16 -63.30 0.06
N VAL A 64 30.97 -62.29 -0.28
CA VAL A 64 32.40 -62.22 0.08
C VAL A 64 32.70 -60.82 0.62
N LEU A 65 33.44 -60.77 1.71
CA LEU A 65 33.76 -59.56 2.49
C LEU A 65 35.14 -59.77 3.14
N LEU A 66 36.11 -58.91 2.83
CA LEU A 66 37.47 -58.82 3.42
C LEU A 66 37.87 -57.33 3.27
N VAL A 67 38.23 -56.49 4.27
CA VAL A 67 38.83 -56.59 5.64
C VAL A 67 40.36 -56.45 5.69
N GLY A 68 40.80 -55.39 6.38
CA GLY A 68 42.16 -54.98 6.78
C GLY A 68 42.16 -53.44 6.98
N VAL A 69 42.34 -52.80 8.15
CA VAL A 69 43.08 -53.09 9.41
C VAL A 69 44.60 -53.13 9.14
N SER A 70 45.49 -52.31 9.73
CA SER A 70 45.47 -51.34 10.86
C SER A 70 46.51 -50.21 10.59
N VAL A 71 46.64 -49.10 11.35
CA VAL A 71 47.40 -48.95 12.62
C VAL A 71 47.10 -47.56 13.26
N LEU A 72 46.93 -47.54 14.59
CA LEU A 72 46.95 -46.39 15.51
C LEU A 72 48.30 -46.39 16.27
N PRO A 73 48.80 -45.30 16.92
CA PRO A 73 48.05 -44.40 17.83
C PRO A 73 48.54 -42.91 17.76
N LEU A 74 48.40 -41.96 18.72
CA LEU A 74 47.87 -41.84 20.10
C LEU A 74 47.31 -40.39 20.26
N LEU A 75 46.24 -40.17 21.06
CA LEU A 75 45.95 -39.00 21.95
C LEU A 75 45.95 -37.55 21.35
N ARG A 76 45.10 -36.58 21.76
CA ARG A 76 43.88 -36.51 22.61
C ARG A 76 43.29 -35.10 22.45
N LEU A 77 41.96 -34.97 22.43
CA LEU A 77 41.17 -33.77 22.82
C LEU A 77 41.42 -32.46 22.01
N ARG A 78 40.42 -31.65 21.62
CA ARG A 78 39.06 -31.52 22.15
C ARG A 78 38.13 -30.93 21.07
N ASP A 79 36.93 -31.48 20.96
CA ASP A 79 35.80 -30.93 20.18
C ASP A 79 35.25 -29.63 20.83
N ALA A 80 34.34 -28.85 20.25
CA ALA A 80 33.47 -29.13 19.11
C ALA A 80 33.13 -27.85 18.32
N ALA A 81 32.77 -28.03 17.05
CA ALA A 81 32.17 -26.99 16.23
C ALA A 81 30.64 -27.11 16.19
N ALA A 82 29.97 -25.97 15.99
CA ALA A 82 28.66 -25.78 15.34
C ALA A 82 27.42 -26.54 15.86
N ALA A 83 26.29 -25.83 15.98
CA ALA A 83 25.25 -25.85 14.93
C ALA A 83 23.85 -25.35 15.40
N VAL A 84 23.20 -24.58 14.52
CA VAL A 84 21.75 -24.63 14.22
C VAL A 84 20.72 -24.06 15.25
N ARG A 85 20.32 -22.81 14.99
CA ARG A 85 18.98 -22.40 14.46
C ARG A 85 17.70 -22.54 15.34
N ALA A 86 16.97 -21.41 15.38
CA ALA A 86 15.50 -21.25 15.30
C ALA A 86 14.61 -21.08 16.57
N GLN A 87 13.97 -19.89 16.59
CA GLN A 87 12.54 -19.61 16.84
C GLN A 87 11.95 -19.38 18.26
N ARG A 88 11.53 -18.11 18.43
CA ARG A 88 10.20 -17.59 18.85
C ARG A 88 9.80 -17.48 20.32
N SER A 89 8.95 -16.45 20.53
CA SER A 89 8.09 -16.16 21.70
C SER A 89 8.81 -15.63 22.95
N THR A 90 8.25 -14.77 23.80
CA THR A 90 7.13 -13.79 23.74
C THR A 90 7.21 -12.94 25.02
N VAL A 91 6.75 -11.67 24.96
CA VAL A 91 6.09 -10.94 26.07
C VAL A 91 6.86 -10.78 27.41
N ASP A 92 7.37 -9.55 27.61
CA ASP A 92 7.01 -8.65 28.72
C ASP A 92 7.09 -9.13 30.19
N LEU A 93 7.90 -8.45 31.02
CA LEU A 93 7.69 -8.46 32.49
C LEU A 93 8.33 -7.25 33.23
N VAL A 94 7.46 -6.31 33.62
CA VAL A 94 7.30 -5.70 34.95
C VAL A 94 8.56 -5.33 35.76
N THR A 95 8.75 -4.02 35.96
CA THR A 95 9.44 -3.42 37.11
C THR A 95 8.68 -3.70 38.42
N VAL A 96 9.38 -4.21 39.44
CA VAL A 96 8.82 -4.43 40.79
C VAL A 96 9.63 -3.66 41.83
N ASP A 97 8.93 -2.83 42.60
CA ASP A 97 9.43 -2.18 43.81
C ASP A 97 9.94 -3.19 44.85
N ILE A 98 11.07 -2.90 45.48
CA ILE A 98 11.39 -3.43 46.81
C ILE A 98 11.79 -2.26 47.73
N VAL A 99 10.81 -1.84 48.53
CA VAL A 99 10.97 -1.00 49.71
C VAL A 99 11.30 -1.91 50.91
N PHE A 100 12.29 -1.56 51.74
CA PHE A 100 12.10 -1.31 53.19
C PHE A 100 13.38 -1.12 54.03
N LEU A 101 13.27 -0.18 55.00
CA LEU A 101 14.03 -0.03 56.27
C LEU A 101 15.53 0.34 56.16
N SER A 102 16.12 1.16 57.04
CA SER A 102 15.69 1.57 58.39
C SER A 102 16.30 2.91 58.85
N ASP A 103 15.64 3.51 59.85
CA ASP A 103 16.11 4.43 60.93
C ASP A 103 17.07 5.61 60.63
N ARG A 104 16.79 6.88 60.98
CA ARG A 104 16.24 7.54 62.20
C ARG A 104 17.31 7.95 63.22
N THR A 105 17.54 9.26 63.35
CA THR A 105 17.99 9.92 64.59
C THR A 105 17.44 11.35 64.68
N ASP A 106 16.53 11.59 65.62
CA ASP A 106 16.17 12.91 66.12
C ASP A 106 17.26 13.47 67.06
N ILE A 107 17.46 14.79 67.11
CA ILE A 107 17.85 15.48 68.36
C ILE A 107 17.05 16.79 68.51
N GLN A 108 16.27 16.85 69.59
CA GLN A 108 15.66 18.07 70.13
C GLN A 108 16.56 18.68 71.23
N LYS A 109 16.44 20.01 71.43
CA LYS A 109 16.33 20.77 72.71
C LYS A 109 16.75 22.23 72.45
N ALA A 110 16.06 23.30 72.86
CA ALA A 110 15.22 23.63 74.03
C ALA A 110 15.98 24.32 75.20
N ASP A 111 15.81 25.64 75.27
CA ASP A 111 15.32 26.42 76.43
C ASP A 111 16.30 26.98 77.51
N VAL A 112 15.84 28.07 78.15
CA VAL A 112 16.20 28.68 79.47
C VAL A 112 17.37 29.70 79.60
N SER A 113 16.96 30.99 79.61
CA SER A 113 17.15 32.06 80.64
C SER A 113 18.50 32.51 81.28
N GLN A 114 18.60 33.86 81.36
CA GLN A 114 18.93 34.74 82.52
C GLN A 114 20.37 34.92 83.10
N HIS A 115 20.67 36.23 83.27
CA HIS A 115 21.37 36.94 84.38
C HIS A 115 22.91 37.00 84.52
N ASP A 116 23.27 38.16 85.09
CA ASP A 116 24.42 38.53 85.94
C ASP A 116 25.75 39.11 85.38
N GLU A 117 26.11 40.23 86.03
CA GLU A 117 27.45 40.79 86.31
C GLU A 117 28.43 39.71 86.84
N PRO A 118 29.78 39.88 86.71
CA PRO A 118 30.48 40.81 87.61
C PRO A 118 31.81 41.44 87.11
N GLN A 119 32.45 42.14 88.04
CA GLN A 119 33.72 42.89 87.96
C GLN A 119 34.99 41.99 88.03
N GLU A 120 36.13 42.67 88.26
CA GLU A 120 37.47 42.18 88.71
C GLU A 120 38.43 41.72 87.58
N GLU A 121 39.75 42.01 87.62
CA GLU A 121 40.57 42.64 88.68
C GLU A 121 41.84 43.39 88.17
N LEU A 122 42.56 43.99 89.13
CA LEU A 122 43.81 44.79 89.04
C LEU A 122 45.07 43.95 88.70
N PRO A 123 46.25 44.55 88.38
CA PRO A 123 47.22 45.06 89.40
C PRO A 123 47.68 46.52 89.16
N GLN A 124 47.78 47.40 90.17
CA GLN A 124 48.95 47.61 91.07
C GLN A 124 50.25 47.99 90.32
N SER A 125 51.02 49.03 90.68
CA SER A 125 51.50 49.45 92.03
C SER A 125 52.18 50.85 91.90
N ASP A 126 52.54 51.66 92.91
CA ASP A 126 52.40 51.61 94.38
C ASP A 126 52.72 52.99 95.03
N VAL A 127 52.51 53.12 96.36
CA VAL A 127 53.29 53.96 97.32
C VAL A 127 53.23 55.50 97.21
N LYS A 128 53.01 56.32 98.27
CA LYS A 128 52.58 56.15 99.69
C LYS A 128 52.26 57.56 100.29
N VAL A 129 51.15 57.77 101.03
CA VAL A 129 51.06 57.90 102.53
C VAL A 129 51.68 59.20 103.12
N SER A 130 51.11 59.95 104.09
CA SER A 130 49.83 59.92 104.84
C SER A 130 49.73 61.21 105.75
N HIS A 131 48.92 61.41 106.82
CA HIS A 131 47.97 60.58 107.60
C HIS A 131 46.96 61.43 108.42
N ALA A 132 45.87 60.76 108.83
CA ALA A 132 45.16 60.74 110.14
C ALA A 132 45.25 61.93 111.14
N ARG A 133 44.18 62.46 111.76
CA ARG A 133 42.86 61.97 112.30
C ARG A 133 42.83 61.86 113.85
N ASN A 134 42.33 62.94 114.47
CA ASN A 134 41.56 62.99 115.73
C ASN A 134 42.32 62.67 117.06
N PRO A 135 41.66 62.56 118.24
CA PRO A 135 41.46 63.68 119.18
C PRO A 135 41.87 63.35 120.65
N LEU A 136 41.78 64.31 121.60
CA LEU A 136 41.37 64.10 123.02
C LEU A 136 41.44 65.40 123.88
N ALA A 137 40.82 65.34 125.07
CA ALA A 137 40.73 66.35 126.14
C ALA A 137 42.09 66.98 126.59
N GLY A 138 42.20 68.11 127.32
CA GLY A 138 41.20 68.89 128.06
C GLY A 138 41.33 68.72 129.59
N LEU A 139 41.96 69.67 130.31
CA LEU A 139 41.78 69.84 131.77
C LEU A 139 42.28 71.19 132.37
N LEU A 140 41.36 71.89 133.05
CA LEU A 140 41.46 72.68 134.31
C LEU A 140 42.72 73.44 134.77
N ASN A 141 42.57 74.76 135.00
CA ASN A 141 42.67 75.48 136.29
C ASN A 141 42.90 76.99 136.01
N ALA A 142 42.13 77.98 136.51
CA ALA A 142 41.12 78.03 137.58
C ALA A 142 41.67 77.90 139.03
N ILE A 143 42.43 78.91 139.48
CA ILE A 143 42.57 79.27 140.90
C ILE A 143 42.30 80.77 141.03
N ALA A 144 41.62 81.18 142.11
CA ALA A 144 41.11 82.53 142.32
C ALA A 144 41.52 83.10 143.69
N VAL A 145 41.54 84.43 143.78
CA VAL A 145 41.39 85.27 145.00
C VAL A 145 42.44 85.15 146.13
N ILE A 146 43.01 86.32 146.51
CA ILE A 146 43.47 86.80 147.85
C ILE A 146 44.34 88.05 147.55
N ALA A 147 44.19 89.22 148.19
CA ALA A 147 43.17 89.71 149.10
C ALA A 147 43.08 91.24 149.02
N SER A 148 41.93 91.79 149.44
CA SER A 148 41.84 93.13 150.01
C SER A 148 42.01 93.03 151.53
N GLY A 149 42.74 93.96 152.15
CA GLY A 149 42.31 94.44 153.46
C GLY A 149 43.32 94.52 154.61
N VAL A 150 43.93 95.70 154.74
CA VAL A 150 44.06 96.54 155.97
C VAL A 150 44.89 96.05 157.18
N PHE A 151 45.46 97.08 157.83
CA PHE A 151 45.95 97.24 159.21
C PHE A 151 47.47 97.07 159.42
N ALA A 152 48.17 97.92 160.19
CA ALA A 152 48.01 99.29 160.71
C ALA A 152 49.02 99.45 161.87
N GLY A 153 49.47 100.68 162.15
CA GLY A 153 50.28 101.01 163.33
C GLY A 153 51.76 100.64 163.16
N LEU A 154 52.73 101.43 163.62
CA LEU A 154 52.72 102.43 164.69
C LEU A 154 53.23 103.78 164.17
N LEU A 155 52.61 104.90 164.54
CA LEU A 155 52.98 105.69 165.73
C LEU A 155 54.51 105.87 165.90
N GLY A 156 54.95 107.10 165.65
CA GLY A 156 56.34 107.58 165.57
C GLY A 156 57.43 106.99 166.47
N THR A 157 58.66 106.96 165.94
CA THR A 157 59.73 107.92 166.35
C THR A 157 61.00 107.81 165.47
N SER A 158 61.63 108.96 165.18
CA SER A 158 63.09 109.15 164.96
C SER A 158 63.86 108.54 163.75
N GLN A 159 63.60 109.04 162.54
CA GLN A 159 64.62 109.64 161.62
C GLN A 159 65.96 108.90 161.30
N GLN A 160 65.98 107.71 160.64
CA GLN A 160 67.27 107.08 160.20
C GLN A 160 67.30 106.37 158.80
N GLU A 161 66.24 106.40 157.99
CA GLU A 161 66.06 105.44 156.85
C GLU A 161 66.54 105.86 155.44
N LYS A 162 67.27 106.98 155.27
CA LYS A 162 67.40 107.63 153.93
C LYS A 162 68.37 107.00 152.91
N LYS A 163 69.19 106.00 153.26
CA LYS A 163 70.33 105.57 152.40
C LYS A 163 70.01 104.47 151.37
N ASP A 164 69.06 103.58 151.64
CA ASP A 164 68.93 102.35 150.84
C ASP A 164 68.23 102.53 149.49
N LEU A 165 67.51 103.64 149.29
CA LEU A 165 66.75 103.92 148.07
C LEU A 165 67.61 104.20 146.83
N GLN A 166 68.85 104.66 146.97
CA GLN A 166 69.62 105.17 145.83
C GLN A 166 70.27 104.06 144.98
N SER A 167 70.47 102.84 145.52
CA SER A 167 71.09 101.73 144.79
C SER A 167 70.14 101.01 143.82
N ALA A 168 68.83 101.22 143.93
CA ALA A 168 67.84 100.51 143.11
C ALA A 168 67.75 101.04 141.67
N ILE A 169 68.01 102.34 141.47
CA ILE A 169 67.71 103.05 140.21
C ILE A 169 68.63 102.59 139.07
N SER A 170 69.95 102.53 139.28
CA SER A 170 70.92 102.18 138.22
C SER A 170 70.76 100.76 137.67
N SER A 171 70.10 99.84 138.40
CA SER A 171 69.84 98.48 137.90
C SER A 171 68.74 98.43 136.83
N MET A 172 67.85 99.43 136.76
CA MET A 172 66.77 99.45 135.77
C MET A 172 67.23 99.91 134.38
N GLU A 173 68.19 100.85 134.33
CA GLU A 173 68.60 101.51 133.08
C GLU A 173 69.29 100.55 132.11
N SER A 174 70.19 99.69 132.62
CA SER A 174 70.84 98.63 131.83
C SER A 174 69.87 97.63 131.21
N LYS A 175 68.74 97.34 131.88
CA LYS A 175 67.73 96.38 131.39
C LYS A 175 66.88 96.97 130.27
N LEU A 176 66.80 98.29 130.14
CA LEU A 176 66.01 98.95 129.10
C LEU A 176 66.66 98.78 127.72
N VAL A 177 67.97 99.04 127.63
CA VAL A 177 68.75 98.98 126.38
C VAL A 177 68.80 97.56 125.81
N GLU A 178 68.97 96.56 126.68
CA GLU A 178 68.98 95.14 126.29
C GLU A 178 67.61 94.71 125.72
N ASN A 179 66.52 95.24 126.26
CA ASN A 179 65.15 94.98 125.80
C ASN A 179 64.85 95.67 124.46
N GLU A 180 65.42 96.85 124.20
CA GLU A 180 65.30 97.55 122.91
C GLU A 180 66.01 96.77 121.78
N ALA A 181 67.22 96.25 122.04
CA ALA A 181 67.94 95.41 121.10
C ALA A 181 67.18 94.11 120.76
N ALA A 182 66.59 93.46 121.77
CA ALA A 182 65.75 92.28 121.60
C ALA A 182 64.51 92.56 120.73
N MET A 183 63.85 93.70 120.94
CA MET A 183 62.69 94.14 120.14
C MET A 183 63.04 94.39 118.66
N SER A 184 64.25 94.88 118.37
CA SER A 184 64.70 95.13 117.00
C SER A 184 64.92 93.82 116.21
N MET A 185 65.65 92.85 116.78
CA MET A 185 65.82 91.52 116.17
C MET A 185 64.50 90.78 115.98
N LEU A 186 63.53 90.97 116.89
CA LEU A 186 62.20 90.38 116.77
C LEU A 186 61.43 90.95 115.57
N ARG A 187 61.49 92.27 115.33
CA ARG A 187 60.89 92.90 114.15
C ARG A 187 61.47 92.38 112.85
N GLU A 188 62.80 92.34 112.74
CA GLU A 188 63.48 91.84 111.53
C GLU A 188 63.10 90.38 111.21
N ASN A 189 62.97 89.53 112.23
CA ASN A 189 62.50 88.15 112.07
C ASN A 189 61.03 88.04 111.62
N TYR A 190 60.15 88.94 112.08
CA TYR A 190 58.75 88.96 111.62
C TYR A 190 58.63 89.49 110.19
N GLU A 191 59.36 90.54 109.84
CA GLU A 191 59.36 91.13 108.49
C GLU A 191 59.88 90.11 107.46
N LYS A 192 60.98 89.42 107.77
CA LYS A 192 61.49 88.33 106.93
C LYS A 192 60.45 87.21 106.73
N ARG A 193 59.78 86.77 107.80
CA ARG A 193 58.76 85.70 107.73
C ARG A 193 57.59 86.07 106.83
N ILE A 194 57.13 87.32 106.90
CA ILE A 194 56.04 87.81 106.05
C ILE A 194 56.46 87.83 104.57
N LEU A 195 57.71 88.21 104.27
CA LEU A 195 58.24 88.19 102.89
C LEU A 195 58.40 86.75 102.37
N ASP A 196 58.90 85.83 103.20
CA ASP A 196 59.04 84.41 102.85
C ASP A 196 57.65 83.76 102.62
N GLU A 197 56.66 83.99 103.49
CA GLU A 197 55.27 83.54 103.31
C GLU A 197 54.64 84.14 102.03
N GLN A 198 54.87 85.43 101.74
CA GLN A 198 54.36 86.05 100.51
C GLN A 198 55.01 85.46 99.24
N ALA A 199 56.28 85.04 99.32
CA ALA A 199 56.96 84.36 98.22
C ALA A 199 56.43 82.93 98.01
N GLU A 200 56.16 82.19 99.08
CA GLU A 200 55.54 80.86 99.00
C GLU A 200 54.12 80.90 98.45
N LEU A 201 53.28 81.84 98.90
CA LEU A 201 51.93 82.03 98.35
C LEU A 201 51.95 82.37 96.85
N LYS A 202 52.87 83.24 96.41
CA LYS A 202 53.07 83.53 94.97
C LYS A 202 53.55 82.29 94.19
N LYS A 203 54.36 81.43 94.80
CA LYS A 203 54.84 80.17 94.20
C LYS A 203 53.71 79.13 94.08
N GLN A 204 52.82 79.03 95.07
CA GLN A 204 51.63 78.18 94.98
C GLN A 204 50.65 78.70 93.92
N ALA A 205 50.40 80.01 93.86
CA ALA A 205 49.52 80.62 92.86
C ALA A 205 49.97 80.32 91.41
N ARG A 206 51.29 80.36 91.14
CA ARG A 206 51.82 79.98 89.82
C ARG A 206 51.60 78.51 89.48
N LYS A 207 51.80 77.59 90.44
CA LYS A 207 51.53 76.17 90.22
C LYS A 207 50.07 75.92 89.84
N PHE A 208 49.12 76.53 90.56
CA PHE A 208 47.71 76.39 90.23
C PHE A 208 47.38 76.96 88.84
N GLN A 209 48.01 78.06 88.42
CA GLN A 209 47.85 78.60 87.06
C GLN A 209 48.46 77.70 85.98
N GLU A 210 49.61 77.07 86.24
CA GLU A 210 50.25 76.11 85.34
C GLU A 210 49.42 74.82 85.22
N GLU A 211 48.88 74.30 86.33
CA GLU A 211 47.97 73.17 86.37
C GLU A 211 46.63 73.47 85.67
N GLU A 212 46.07 74.67 85.86
CA GLU A 212 44.87 75.13 85.16
C GLU A 212 45.11 75.18 83.63
N ALA A 213 46.24 75.72 83.19
CA ALA A 213 46.59 75.78 81.76
C ALA A 213 46.77 74.38 81.15
N LEU A 214 47.42 73.45 81.85
CA LEU A 214 47.57 72.06 81.42
C LEU A 214 46.22 71.35 81.31
N LEU A 215 45.33 71.52 82.29
CA LEU A 215 43.98 70.96 82.26
C LEU A 215 43.12 71.58 81.15
N GLN A 216 43.30 72.87 80.85
CA GLN A 216 42.63 73.52 79.72
C GLN A 216 43.09 72.97 78.37
N ASP A 217 44.39 72.71 78.17
CA ASP A 217 44.87 72.09 76.92
C ASP A 217 44.54 70.59 76.83
N GLN A 218 44.52 69.86 77.96
CA GLN A 218 44.01 68.49 78.02
C GLN A 218 42.51 68.44 77.69
N LEU A 219 41.72 69.41 78.17
CA LEU A 219 40.31 69.55 77.81
C LEU A 219 40.13 69.94 76.34
N ALA A 220 41.00 70.81 75.80
CA ALA A 220 40.97 71.21 74.39
C ALA A 220 41.32 70.04 73.46
N SER A 221 42.36 69.26 73.77
CA SER A 221 42.72 68.04 73.02
C SER A 221 41.64 66.97 73.12
N SER A 222 41.09 66.70 74.31
CA SER A 222 39.94 65.81 74.49
C SER A 222 38.74 66.25 73.64
N ARG A 223 38.39 67.55 73.66
CA ARG A 223 37.32 68.11 72.80
C ARG A 223 37.60 67.88 71.31
N ARG A 224 38.84 68.08 70.83
CA ARG A 224 39.23 67.78 69.43
C ARG A 224 39.05 66.30 69.08
N THR A 225 39.38 65.37 69.99
CA THR A 225 39.15 63.93 69.77
C THR A 225 37.66 63.59 69.73
N VAL A 226 36.85 64.19 70.61
CA VAL A 226 35.39 63.99 70.60
C VAL A 226 34.77 64.51 69.31
N THR A 227 35.21 65.65 68.77
CA THR A 227 34.72 66.13 67.47
C THR A 227 35.12 65.22 66.31
N SER A 228 36.37 64.71 66.27
CA SER A 228 36.80 63.74 65.24
C SER A 228 35.97 62.47 65.27
N LEU A 229 35.79 61.88 66.46
CA LEU A 229 34.98 60.67 66.64
C LEU A 229 33.50 60.91 66.30
N THR A 230 32.97 62.10 66.55
CA THR A 230 31.59 62.46 66.16
C THR A 230 31.44 62.54 64.64
N GLU A 231 32.44 63.11 63.94
CA GLU A 231 32.47 63.14 62.47
C GLU A 231 32.66 61.74 61.85
N GLU A 232 33.47 60.88 62.47
CA GLU A 232 33.67 59.49 62.05
C GLU A 232 32.38 58.66 62.24
N VAL A 233 31.71 58.78 63.39
CA VAL A 233 30.40 58.14 63.65
C VAL A 233 29.34 58.62 62.66
N GLN A 234 29.35 59.91 62.27
CA GLN A 234 28.41 60.44 61.27
C GLN A 234 28.69 59.88 59.86
N LYS A 235 29.96 59.73 59.46
CA LYS A 235 30.35 59.09 58.19
C LYS A 235 29.98 57.60 58.16
N GLU A 236 30.21 56.89 59.27
CA GLU A 236 29.84 55.47 59.39
C GLU A 236 28.31 55.29 59.32
N LYS A 237 27.54 56.21 59.93
CA LYS A 237 26.08 56.22 59.81
C LYS A 237 25.63 56.42 58.36
N GLU A 238 26.24 57.36 57.62
CA GLU A 238 25.95 57.57 56.19
C GLU A 238 26.29 56.33 55.34
N LEU A 239 27.38 55.62 55.65
CA LEU A 239 27.73 54.35 55.01
C LEU A 239 26.71 53.25 55.31
N VAL A 240 26.27 53.12 56.58
CA VAL A 240 25.22 52.16 56.98
C VAL A 240 23.88 52.47 56.27
N GLU A 241 23.51 53.74 56.12
CA GLU A 241 22.31 54.12 55.36
C GLU A 241 22.44 53.75 53.87
N GLN A 242 23.61 53.95 53.25
CA GLN A 242 23.87 53.51 51.87
C GLN A 242 23.81 51.99 51.71
N LEU A 243 24.44 51.24 52.61
CA LEU A 243 24.42 49.77 52.61
C LEU A 243 23.00 49.23 52.79
N ASN A 244 22.16 49.84 53.63
CA ASN A 244 20.75 49.46 53.77
C ASN A 244 19.97 49.70 52.47
N LEU A 245 20.19 50.83 51.78
CA LEU A 245 19.58 51.09 50.47
C LEU A 245 20.02 50.09 49.40
N GLU A 246 21.29 49.67 49.41
CA GLU A 246 21.81 48.63 48.51
C GLU A 246 21.22 47.25 48.83
N ILE A 247 21.14 46.88 50.12
CA ILE A 247 20.46 45.67 50.59
C ILE A 247 19.00 45.65 50.13
N ASP A 248 18.26 46.74 50.27
CA ASP A 248 16.85 46.82 49.84
C ASP A 248 16.66 46.93 48.32
N ARG A 249 17.68 47.34 47.58
CA ARG A 249 17.75 47.18 46.12
C ARG A 249 17.98 45.71 45.75
N LEU A 250 18.93 45.03 46.38
CA LEU A 250 19.26 43.64 46.11
C LEU A 250 18.10 42.70 46.48
N LYS A 251 17.43 42.90 47.63
CA LYS A 251 16.20 42.17 48.00
C LYS A 251 15.13 42.26 46.91
N ARG A 252 14.89 43.46 46.37
CA ARG A 252 13.92 43.65 45.28
C ARG A 252 14.35 42.92 44.01
N SER A 253 15.62 43.02 43.63
CA SER A 253 16.15 42.31 42.46
C SER A 253 16.12 40.79 42.60
N ILE A 254 16.23 40.25 43.83
CA ILE A 254 16.07 38.82 44.12
C ILE A 254 14.61 38.43 43.99
N ALA A 255 13.68 39.17 44.58
CA ALA A 255 12.25 38.90 44.48
C ALA A 255 11.74 38.96 43.02
N GLU A 256 12.21 39.94 42.24
CA GLU A 256 11.92 40.07 40.80
C GLU A 256 12.45 38.86 40.02
N ALA A 257 13.67 38.39 40.31
CA ALA A 257 14.24 37.19 39.70
C ALA A 257 13.53 35.88 40.13
N GLU A 258 13.00 35.81 41.35
CA GLU A 258 12.18 34.68 41.83
C GLU A 258 10.81 34.64 41.13
N GLU A 259 10.17 35.79 40.90
CA GLU A 259 8.93 35.89 40.13
C GLU A 259 9.14 35.51 38.66
N ASP A 260 10.18 36.05 38.00
CA ASP A 260 10.57 35.68 36.64
C ASP A 260 10.86 34.17 36.51
N LYS A 261 11.55 33.60 37.51
CA LYS A 261 11.80 32.15 37.58
C LYS A 261 10.48 31.38 37.61
N HIS A 262 9.55 31.71 38.50
CA HIS A 262 8.26 31.02 38.58
C HIS A 262 7.43 31.17 37.30
N VAL A 263 7.42 32.35 36.66
CA VAL A 263 6.79 32.55 35.35
C VAL A 263 7.43 31.66 34.28
N SER A 264 8.74 31.45 34.32
CA SER A 264 9.44 30.54 33.41
C SER A 264 9.16 29.06 33.69
N GLU A 265 9.04 28.65 34.97
CA GLU A 265 8.68 27.28 35.37
C GLU A 265 7.25 26.93 34.94
N VAL A 266 6.28 27.83 35.13
CA VAL A 266 4.90 27.62 34.68
C VAL A 266 4.84 27.47 33.15
N LYS A 267 5.51 28.36 32.40
CA LYS A 267 5.60 28.25 30.93
C LYS A 267 6.31 26.97 30.48
N LEU A 268 7.27 26.46 31.24
CA LEU A 268 7.94 25.20 30.93
C LEU A 268 6.98 24.00 31.10
N ASN A 269 6.20 23.98 32.18
CA ASN A 269 5.19 22.94 32.43
C ASN A 269 4.10 22.95 31.37
N GLU A 270 3.56 24.12 30.99
CA GLU A 270 2.60 24.25 29.88
C GLU A 270 3.16 23.68 28.56
N LYS A 271 4.47 23.84 28.31
CA LYS A 271 5.14 23.28 27.14
C LYS A 271 5.39 21.78 27.24
N MET A 272 5.54 21.22 28.44
CA MET A 272 5.60 19.77 28.65
C MET A 272 4.22 19.13 28.41
N GLU A 273 3.15 19.67 28.98
CA GLU A 273 1.79 19.17 28.74
C GLU A 273 1.42 19.21 27.24
N MET A 274 1.81 20.27 26.55
CA MET A 274 1.65 20.40 25.09
C MET A 274 2.48 19.38 24.30
N LEU A 275 3.66 19.00 24.81
CA LEU A 275 4.54 17.99 24.22
C LEU A 275 3.96 16.58 24.40
N ASP A 276 3.38 16.27 25.57
CA ASP A 276 2.71 15.00 25.83
C ASP A 276 1.49 14.82 24.92
N ILE A 277 0.63 15.84 24.79
CA ILE A 277 -0.50 15.84 23.84
C ILE A 277 -0.04 15.63 22.40
N LEU A 278 1.10 16.24 22.02
CA LEU A 278 1.68 16.05 20.69
C LEU A 278 2.26 14.64 20.50
N HIS A 279 2.85 14.06 21.55
CA HIS A 279 3.37 12.70 21.55
C HIS A 279 2.25 11.66 21.35
N ASP A 280 1.15 11.78 22.09
CA ASP A 280 -0.05 10.93 21.91
C ASP A 280 -0.63 11.04 20.50
N LYS A 281 -0.65 12.26 19.93
CA LYS A 281 -1.06 12.49 18.55
C LYS A 281 -0.14 11.83 17.53
N VAL A 282 1.18 11.83 17.76
CA VAL A 282 2.15 11.10 16.94
C VAL A 282 1.93 9.59 17.03
N ASN A 283 1.61 9.06 18.21
CA ASN A 283 1.31 7.64 18.40
C ASN A 283 0.02 7.21 17.67
N LEU A 284 -1.06 8.01 17.78
CA LEU A 284 -2.31 7.79 17.03
C LEU A 284 -2.10 7.84 15.51
N LEU A 285 -1.36 8.84 15.00
CA LEU A 285 -1.05 8.94 13.57
C LEU A 285 -0.17 7.77 13.09
N SER A 286 0.76 7.28 13.93
CA SER A 286 1.59 6.12 13.62
C SER A 286 0.76 4.84 13.50
N GLN A 287 -0.24 4.66 14.37
CA GLN A 287 -1.19 3.55 14.25
C GLN A 287 -2.03 3.65 12.96
N GLU A 288 -2.57 4.84 12.64
CA GLU A 288 -3.34 5.06 11.41
C GLU A 288 -2.50 4.82 10.13
N VAL A 289 -1.21 5.17 10.15
CA VAL A 289 -0.26 4.85 9.06
C VAL A 289 -0.07 3.34 8.93
N ASN A 290 0.16 2.62 10.04
CA ASN A 290 0.31 1.17 10.03
C ASN A 290 -0.93 0.45 9.47
N ASP A 291 -2.13 0.88 9.87
CA ASP A 291 -3.39 0.31 9.42
C ASP A 291 -3.61 0.54 7.91
N LYS A 292 -3.37 1.77 7.43
CA LYS A 292 -3.42 2.10 5.99
C LYS A 292 -2.38 1.33 5.18
N GLU A 293 -1.17 1.15 5.71
CA GLU A 293 -0.13 0.37 5.05
C GLU A 293 -0.42 -1.15 5.07
N GLY A 294 -1.23 -1.62 6.03
CA GLY A 294 -1.89 -2.93 5.96
C GLY A 294 -2.80 -3.05 4.74
N HIS A 295 -3.78 -2.15 4.62
CA HIS A 295 -4.72 -2.15 3.49
C HIS A 295 -4.05 -1.96 2.12
N ILE A 296 -3.00 -1.15 2.01
CA ILE A 296 -2.24 -0.98 0.76
C ILE A 296 -1.57 -2.30 0.34
N ARG A 297 -1.05 -3.10 1.29
CA ARG A 297 -0.48 -4.43 1.00
C ARG A 297 -1.55 -5.44 0.58
N GLU A 298 -2.73 -5.42 1.19
CA GLU A 298 -3.87 -6.26 0.79
C GLU A 298 -4.33 -5.92 -0.64
N LEU A 299 -4.52 -4.64 -0.93
CA LEU A 299 -4.91 -4.16 -2.27
C LEU A 299 -3.85 -4.50 -3.33
N SER A 300 -2.55 -4.35 -3.01
CA SER A 300 -1.45 -4.72 -3.91
C SER A 300 -1.43 -6.22 -4.20
N SER A 301 -1.72 -7.05 -3.20
CA SER A 301 -1.81 -8.51 -3.34
C SER A 301 -3.01 -8.92 -4.21
N SER A 302 -4.17 -8.28 -4.01
CA SER A 302 -5.36 -8.47 -4.83
C SER A 302 -5.15 -8.02 -6.28
N LEU A 303 -4.46 -6.89 -6.49
CA LEU A 303 -4.12 -6.37 -7.81
C LEU A 303 -3.17 -7.32 -8.55
N SER A 304 -2.11 -7.80 -7.89
CA SER A 304 -1.17 -8.76 -8.49
C SER A 304 -1.84 -10.10 -8.84
N ALA A 305 -2.77 -10.58 -8.01
CA ALA A 305 -3.58 -11.75 -8.34
C ALA A 305 -4.45 -11.50 -9.60
N LYS A 306 -5.09 -10.32 -9.71
CA LYS A 306 -5.89 -9.95 -10.88
C LYS A 306 -5.08 -9.73 -12.15
N GLU A 307 -3.86 -9.21 -12.04
CA GLU A 307 -2.94 -9.06 -13.16
C GLU A 307 -2.48 -10.44 -13.70
N LYS A 308 -2.24 -11.40 -12.79
CA LYS A 308 -1.97 -12.80 -13.17
C LYS A 308 -3.19 -13.47 -13.82
N ASP A 309 -4.40 -13.27 -13.28
CA ASP A 309 -5.65 -13.76 -13.89
C ASP A 309 -5.81 -13.21 -15.32
N TYR A 310 -5.53 -11.92 -15.53
CA TYR A 310 -5.59 -11.26 -16.83
C TYR A 310 -4.56 -11.82 -17.81
N HIS A 311 -3.31 -12.02 -17.37
CA HIS A 311 -2.27 -12.63 -18.21
C HIS A 311 -2.65 -14.05 -18.63
N ASN A 312 -3.13 -14.89 -17.69
CA ASN A 312 -3.63 -16.23 -18.00
C ASN A 312 -4.78 -16.19 -19.02
N LEU A 313 -5.74 -15.27 -18.86
CA LEU A 313 -6.86 -15.11 -19.79
C LEU A 313 -6.40 -14.68 -21.19
N SER A 314 -5.39 -13.82 -21.28
CA SER A 314 -4.77 -13.40 -22.54
C SER A 314 -4.06 -14.56 -23.26
N VAL A 315 -3.36 -15.43 -22.52
CA VAL A 315 -2.75 -16.66 -23.08
C VAL A 315 -3.84 -17.59 -23.61
N ILE A 316 -4.87 -17.90 -22.82
CA ILE A 316 -6.00 -18.76 -23.23
C ILE A 316 -6.72 -18.17 -24.46
N TYR A 317 -6.88 -16.85 -24.52
CA TYR A 317 -7.50 -16.17 -25.67
C TYR A 317 -6.67 -16.34 -26.95
N ASN A 318 -5.35 -16.15 -26.87
CA ASN A 318 -4.47 -16.31 -28.03
C ASN A 318 -4.39 -17.77 -28.49
N GLU A 319 -4.26 -18.73 -27.57
CA GLU A 319 -4.29 -20.17 -27.86
C GLU A 319 -5.64 -20.58 -28.49
N SER A 320 -6.76 -20.10 -27.95
CA SER A 320 -8.10 -20.29 -28.53
C SER A 320 -8.21 -19.75 -29.96
N LYS A 321 -7.61 -18.57 -30.21
CA LYS A 321 -7.57 -17.94 -31.53
C LYS A 321 -6.73 -18.73 -32.52
N GLU A 322 -5.53 -19.18 -32.13
CA GLU A 322 -4.65 -20.02 -32.96
C GLU A 322 -5.31 -21.37 -33.29
N ASN A 323 -5.93 -22.01 -32.30
CA ASN A 323 -6.70 -23.24 -32.50
C ASN A 323 -7.88 -23.04 -33.46
N LEU A 324 -8.56 -21.90 -33.40
CA LEU A 324 -9.65 -21.54 -34.32
C LEU A 324 -9.12 -21.29 -35.75
N GLU A 325 -7.99 -20.60 -35.90
CA GLU A 325 -7.33 -20.40 -37.20
C GLU A 325 -6.86 -21.74 -37.80
N GLN A 326 -6.30 -22.63 -36.98
CA GLN A 326 -5.93 -24.00 -37.37
C GLN A 326 -7.17 -24.81 -37.81
N ALA A 327 -8.24 -24.83 -37.01
CA ALA A 327 -9.48 -25.52 -37.37
C ALA A 327 -10.08 -24.99 -38.68
N ASN A 328 -10.08 -23.66 -38.89
CA ASN A 328 -10.53 -23.06 -40.15
C ASN A 328 -9.66 -23.45 -41.35
N SER A 329 -8.34 -23.62 -41.17
CA SER A 329 -7.46 -24.14 -42.23
C SER A 329 -7.74 -25.61 -42.56
N GLN A 330 -8.01 -26.44 -41.54
CA GLN A 330 -8.38 -27.85 -41.73
C GLN A 330 -9.75 -27.98 -42.43
N ILE A 331 -10.72 -27.14 -42.08
CA ILE A 331 -12.03 -27.10 -42.76
C ILE A 331 -11.84 -26.78 -44.24
N LYS A 332 -11.08 -25.73 -44.59
CA LYS A 332 -10.80 -25.39 -46.01
C LYS A 332 -10.08 -26.50 -46.77
N GLN A 333 -9.20 -27.24 -46.12
CA GLN A 333 -8.52 -28.39 -46.72
C GLN A 333 -9.52 -29.52 -46.97
N LEU A 334 -10.35 -29.88 -45.98
CA LEU A 334 -11.40 -30.89 -46.12
C LEU A 334 -12.45 -30.51 -47.17
N GLU A 335 -12.84 -29.23 -47.28
CA GLU A 335 -13.73 -28.74 -48.34
C GLU A 335 -13.14 -28.98 -49.74
N LYS A 336 -11.84 -28.74 -49.90
CA LYS A 336 -11.13 -29.01 -51.15
C LYS A 336 -11.06 -30.51 -51.46
N ASP A 337 -10.74 -31.33 -50.46
CA ASP A 337 -10.61 -32.78 -50.63
C ASP A 337 -11.97 -33.43 -50.96
N VAL A 338 -13.05 -32.96 -50.32
CA VAL A 338 -14.44 -33.36 -50.66
C VAL A 338 -14.84 -32.93 -52.07
N LEU A 339 -14.37 -31.77 -52.55
CA LEU A 339 -14.60 -31.35 -53.95
C LEU A 339 -13.85 -32.26 -54.93
N THR A 340 -12.58 -32.61 -54.66
CA THR A 340 -11.84 -33.54 -55.51
C THR A 340 -12.47 -34.93 -55.51
N ASP A 341 -12.81 -35.48 -54.34
CA ASP A 341 -13.47 -36.78 -54.22
C ASP A 341 -14.82 -36.81 -54.95
N LYS A 342 -15.58 -35.71 -54.91
CA LYS A 342 -16.85 -35.56 -55.63
C LYS A 342 -16.67 -35.59 -57.15
N ASP A 343 -15.64 -34.94 -57.69
CA ASP A 343 -15.37 -34.94 -59.13
C ASP A 343 -14.78 -36.28 -59.59
N ASP A 344 -13.95 -36.91 -58.75
CA ASP A 344 -13.50 -38.29 -58.90
C ASP A 344 -14.68 -39.27 -58.94
N LEU A 345 -15.67 -39.10 -58.05
CA LEU A 345 -16.87 -39.94 -57.99
C LEU A 345 -17.74 -39.76 -59.25
N LYS A 346 -17.90 -38.53 -59.75
CA LYS A 346 -18.59 -38.28 -61.04
C LYS A 346 -17.89 -38.98 -62.20
N SER A 347 -16.55 -38.90 -62.28
CA SER A 347 -15.82 -39.56 -63.37
C SER A 347 -15.94 -41.10 -63.30
N LYS A 348 -15.94 -41.67 -62.09
CA LYS A 348 -16.22 -43.09 -61.86
C LYS A 348 -17.65 -43.48 -62.21
N ALA A 349 -18.64 -42.62 -61.93
CA ALA A 349 -20.04 -42.85 -62.34
C ALA A 349 -20.16 -42.89 -63.88
N LEU A 350 -19.59 -41.92 -64.60
CA LEU A 350 -19.56 -41.91 -66.07
C LEU A 350 -18.85 -43.15 -66.65
N LEU A 351 -17.81 -43.65 -65.99
CA LEU A 351 -17.14 -44.90 -66.39
C LEU A 351 -18.04 -46.13 -66.15
N ILE A 352 -18.77 -46.16 -65.03
CA ILE A 352 -19.75 -47.23 -64.74
C ILE A 352 -20.88 -47.22 -65.78
N ASP A 353 -21.40 -46.05 -66.14
CA ASP A 353 -22.44 -45.92 -67.17
C ASP A 353 -21.94 -46.46 -68.52
N SER A 354 -20.72 -46.07 -68.95
CA SER A 354 -20.11 -46.59 -70.18
C SER A 354 -19.80 -48.09 -70.13
N LEU A 355 -19.42 -48.64 -68.97
CA LEU A 355 -19.27 -50.08 -68.79
C LEU A 355 -20.63 -50.80 -68.83
N ASN A 356 -21.68 -50.19 -68.28
CA ASN A 356 -23.02 -50.75 -68.31
C ASN A 356 -23.61 -50.77 -69.73
N GLU A 357 -23.38 -49.73 -70.53
CA GLU A 357 -23.68 -49.71 -71.98
C GLU A 357 -22.97 -50.87 -72.71
N LYS A 358 -21.67 -51.07 -72.44
CA LYS A 358 -20.90 -52.19 -73.03
C LYS A 358 -21.43 -53.55 -72.60
N VAL A 359 -21.79 -53.73 -71.33
CA VAL A 359 -22.38 -55.00 -70.86
C VAL A 359 -23.75 -55.22 -71.49
N GLN A 360 -24.57 -54.18 -71.65
CA GLN A 360 -25.86 -54.28 -72.33
C GLN A 360 -25.68 -54.69 -73.81
N ALA A 361 -24.71 -54.11 -74.52
CA ALA A 361 -24.36 -54.52 -75.88
C ALA A 361 -23.89 -55.99 -75.95
N LEU A 362 -23.01 -56.41 -75.04
CA LEU A 362 -22.57 -57.81 -74.95
C LEU A 362 -23.70 -58.78 -74.59
N CYS A 363 -24.70 -58.35 -73.82
CA CYS A 363 -25.90 -59.16 -73.56
C CYS A 363 -26.77 -59.35 -74.81
N VAL A 364 -26.86 -58.33 -75.69
CA VAL A 364 -27.53 -58.46 -76.99
C VAL A 364 -26.76 -59.40 -77.91
N GLU A 365 -25.43 -59.21 -78.04
CA GLU A 365 -24.56 -60.08 -78.85
C GLU A 365 -24.60 -61.54 -78.37
N LYS A 366 -24.61 -61.76 -77.04
CA LYS A 366 -24.80 -63.09 -76.43
C LYS A 366 -26.15 -63.70 -76.82
N GLY A 367 -27.23 -62.92 -76.80
CA GLY A 367 -28.55 -63.37 -77.24
C GLY A 367 -28.55 -63.81 -78.70
N GLU A 368 -27.99 -63.00 -79.61
CA GLU A 368 -27.83 -63.38 -81.02
C GLU A 368 -26.97 -64.64 -81.21
N ALA A 369 -25.94 -64.83 -80.39
CA ALA A 369 -25.10 -66.02 -80.43
C ALA A 369 -25.87 -67.27 -79.92
N GLU A 370 -26.67 -67.14 -78.87
CA GLU A 370 -27.53 -68.22 -78.36
C GLU A 370 -28.63 -68.59 -79.37
N GLU A 371 -29.19 -67.63 -80.10
CA GLU A 371 -30.11 -67.89 -81.22
C GLU A 371 -29.39 -68.65 -82.36
N LYS A 372 -28.20 -68.21 -82.78
CA LYS A 372 -27.38 -68.88 -83.80
C LYS A 372 -27.04 -70.33 -83.39
N ILE A 373 -26.67 -70.56 -82.13
CA ILE A 373 -26.40 -71.91 -81.58
C ILE A 373 -27.66 -72.76 -81.57
N SER A 374 -28.81 -72.20 -81.19
CA SER A 374 -30.10 -72.91 -81.19
C SER A 374 -30.51 -73.33 -82.60
N ALA A 375 -30.35 -72.43 -83.58
CA ALA A 375 -30.60 -72.72 -85.00
C ALA A 375 -29.65 -73.81 -85.54
N LEU A 376 -28.35 -73.73 -85.22
CA LEU A 376 -27.36 -74.74 -85.62
C LEU A 376 -27.65 -76.12 -84.97
N THR A 377 -28.13 -76.12 -83.73
CA THR A 377 -28.52 -77.34 -83.01
C THR A 377 -29.75 -77.99 -83.67
N SER A 378 -30.74 -77.20 -84.10
CA SER A 378 -31.87 -77.71 -84.90
C SER A 378 -31.38 -78.33 -86.21
N GLN A 379 -30.55 -77.61 -86.98
CA GLN A 379 -29.99 -78.11 -88.23
C GLN A 379 -29.19 -79.41 -88.04
N TYR A 380 -28.46 -79.54 -86.94
CA TYR A 380 -27.74 -80.77 -86.60
C TYR A 380 -28.70 -81.94 -86.32
N MET A 381 -29.81 -81.69 -85.61
CA MET A 381 -30.84 -82.71 -85.36
C MET A 381 -31.54 -83.13 -86.65
N ASP A 382 -31.86 -82.18 -87.53
CA ASP A 382 -32.47 -82.45 -88.85
C ASP A 382 -31.50 -83.21 -89.78
N LEU A 383 -30.21 -82.88 -89.75
CA LEU A 383 -29.18 -83.61 -90.49
C LEU A 383 -28.99 -85.03 -89.94
N LYS A 384 -29.07 -85.18 -88.62
CA LYS A 384 -28.96 -86.48 -87.95
C LYS A 384 -30.12 -87.39 -88.36
N THR A 385 -31.38 -86.93 -88.27
CA THR A 385 -32.55 -87.73 -88.69
C THR A 385 -32.48 -88.07 -90.18
N ALA A 386 -32.11 -87.12 -91.04
CA ALA A 386 -31.89 -87.40 -92.47
C ALA A 386 -30.78 -88.44 -92.73
N SER A 387 -29.73 -88.46 -91.91
CA SER A 387 -28.65 -89.46 -92.00
C SER A 387 -29.10 -90.84 -91.52
N GLU A 388 -29.92 -90.92 -90.46
CA GLU A 388 -30.51 -92.15 -89.93
C GLU A 388 -31.52 -92.75 -90.92
N GLU A 389 -32.38 -91.93 -91.52
CA GLU A 389 -33.26 -92.36 -92.62
C GLU A 389 -32.47 -92.86 -93.84
N ARG A 390 -31.37 -92.18 -94.20
CA ARG A 390 -30.52 -92.63 -95.31
C ARG A 390 -29.88 -93.98 -95.02
N ALA A 391 -29.33 -94.17 -93.83
CA ALA A 391 -28.76 -95.47 -93.42
C ALA A 391 -29.82 -96.58 -93.45
N SER A 392 -31.06 -96.28 -93.08
CA SER A 392 -32.19 -97.22 -93.21
C SER A 392 -32.46 -97.60 -94.67
N ARG A 393 -32.53 -96.63 -95.60
CA ARG A 393 -32.74 -96.88 -97.03
C ARG A 393 -31.57 -97.64 -97.67
N ASP A 394 -30.34 -97.28 -97.32
CA ASP A 394 -29.14 -97.95 -97.82
C ASP A 394 -29.08 -99.42 -97.33
N SER A 395 -29.53 -99.71 -96.11
CA SER A 395 -29.66 -101.08 -95.58
C SER A 395 -30.75 -101.90 -96.29
N GLU A 396 -31.86 -101.28 -96.66
CA GLU A 396 -32.96 -101.93 -97.38
C GLU A 396 -32.56 -102.30 -98.82
N LEU A 397 -31.80 -101.41 -99.48
CA LEU A 397 -31.22 -101.66 -100.81
C LEU A 397 -30.15 -102.76 -100.77
N LEU A 398 -29.33 -102.84 -99.72
CA LEU A 398 -28.35 -103.93 -99.57
C LEU A 398 -29.04 -105.29 -99.43
N PHE A 399 -30.12 -105.39 -98.66
CA PHE A 399 -30.92 -106.61 -98.55
C PHE A 399 -31.48 -107.05 -99.92
N GLU A 400 -32.01 -106.11 -100.73
CA GLU A 400 -32.43 -106.40 -102.10
C GLU A 400 -31.27 -106.89 -102.99
N LYS A 401 -30.05 -106.39 -102.79
CA LYS A 401 -28.87 -106.84 -103.55
C LYS A 401 -28.42 -108.25 -103.17
N ASP A 402 -28.48 -108.62 -101.90
CA ASP A 402 -28.14 -109.97 -101.44
C ASP A 402 -29.16 -111.01 -101.98
N ASP A 403 -30.46 -110.69 -101.98
CA ASP A 403 -31.49 -111.56 -102.61
C ASP A 403 -31.23 -111.78 -104.11
N ASN A 404 -30.79 -110.75 -104.84
CA ASN A 404 -30.40 -110.88 -106.25
C ASN A 404 -29.12 -111.72 -106.44
N LEU A 405 -28.18 -111.65 -105.49
CA LEU A 405 -26.94 -112.43 -105.52
C LEU A 405 -27.21 -113.92 -105.27
N ASN A 406 -28.09 -114.24 -104.32
CA ASN A 406 -28.56 -115.60 -104.05
C ASN A 406 -29.19 -116.24 -105.31
N GLN A 407 -30.02 -115.50 -106.06
CA GLN A 407 -30.59 -115.99 -107.35
C GLN A 407 -29.55 -116.22 -108.45
N LEU A 408 -28.40 -115.54 -108.40
CA LEU A 408 -27.28 -115.72 -109.33
C LEU A 408 -26.46 -116.95 -108.96
N GLU A 409 -26.24 -117.19 -107.67
CA GLU A 409 -25.54 -118.38 -107.15
C GLU A 409 -26.31 -119.68 -107.44
N GLU A 410 -27.65 -119.66 -107.30
CA GLU A 410 -28.51 -120.80 -107.68
C GLU A 410 -28.39 -121.14 -109.18
N LYS A 411 -28.40 -120.12 -110.05
CA LYS A 411 -28.22 -120.29 -111.51
C LYS A 411 -26.83 -120.82 -111.87
N LEU A 412 -25.79 -120.37 -111.17
CA LEU A 412 -24.42 -120.84 -111.39
C LEU A 412 -24.24 -122.30 -110.94
N SER A 413 -24.87 -122.67 -109.83
CA SER A 413 -24.87 -124.05 -109.31
C SER A 413 -25.51 -125.03 -110.29
N ALA A 414 -26.62 -124.65 -110.93
CA ALA A 414 -27.24 -125.45 -112.00
C ALA A 414 -26.27 -125.68 -113.18
N ALA A 415 -25.65 -124.61 -113.70
CA ALA A 415 -24.72 -124.70 -114.84
C ALA A 415 -23.46 -125.55 -114.54
N LEU A 416 -22.97 -125.54 -113.30
CA LEU A 416 -21.86 -126.41 -112.88
C LEU A 416 -22.27 -127.89 -112.86
N SER A 417 -23.52 -128.20 -112.51
CA SER A 417 -24.02 -129.59 -112.54
C SER A 417 -24.12 -130.15 -113.96
N ASP A 418 -24.56 -129.34 -114.93
CA ASP A 418 -24.59 -129.72 -116.35
C ASP A 418 -23.17 -129.97 -116.90
N SER A 419 -22.22 -129.08 -116.59
CA SER A 419 -20.81 -129.24 -116.99
C SER A 419 -20.17 -130.51 -116.41
N SER A 420 -20.58 -130.93 -115.20
CA SER A 420 -20.13 -132.20 -114.61
C SER A 420 -20.62 -133.42 -115.37
N ASN A 421 -21.85 -133.38 -115.90
CA ASN A 421 -22.41 -134.46 -116.73
C ASN A 421 -21.71 -134.55 -118.10
N ASP A 422 -21.37 -133.43 -118.72
CA ASP A 422 -20.58 -133.44 -119.96
C ASP A 422 -19.18 -134.04 -119.74
N ARG A 423 -18.56 -133.74 -118.59
CA ARG A 423 -17.23 -134.24 -118.23
C ARG A 423 -17.18 -135.76 -118.01
N SER A 424 -18.25 -136.37 -117.49
CA SER A 424 -18.32 -137.83 -117.34
C SER A 424 -18.40 -138.52 -118.71
N ARG A 425 -19.19 -137.97 -119.64
CA ARG A 425 -19.33 -138.47 -121.02
C ARG A 425 -18.03 -138.43 -121.84
N ILE A 426 -17.18 -137.43 -121.60
CA ILE A 426 -15.83 -137.35 -122.20
C ILE A 426 -14.89 -138.44 -121.67
N ALA A 427 -15.05 -138.85 -120.41
CA ALA A 427 -14.22 -139.91 -119.83
C ALA A 427 -14.54 -141.29 -120.44
N GLU A 428 -15.81 -141.58 -120.72
CA GLU A 428 -16.23 -142.82 -121.39
C GLU A 428 -15.60 -142.97 -122.78
N LEU A 429 -15.64 -141.93 -123.61
CA LEU A 429 -15.07 -141.93 -124.96
C LEU A 429 -13.54 -142.10 -124.98
N ASN A 430 -12.82 -141.59 -123.98
CA ASN A 430 -11.37 -141.80 -123.88
C ASN A 430 -11.03 -143.27 -123.52
N ASN A 431 -11.83 -143.91 -122.67
CA ASN A 431 -11.61 -145.32 -122.30
C ASN A 431 -11.77 -146.27 -123.49
N GLU A 432 -12.70 -146.01 -124.42
CA GLU A 432 -12.82 -146.78 -125.66
C GLU A 432 -11.59 -146.64 -126.57
N LEU A 433 -11.01 -145.44 -126.64
CA LEU A 433 -9.82 -145.16 -127.46
C LEU A 433 -8.61 -145.96 -126.96
N ASP A 434 -8.31 -145.92 -125.66
CA ASP A 434 -7.17 -146.65 -125.09
C ASP A 434 -7.34 -148.18 -125.15
N ALA A 435 -8.57 -148.70 -125.11
CA ALA A 435 -8.85 -150.12 -125.35
C ALA A 435 -8.47 -150.57 -126.77
N THR A 436 -8.74 -149.77 -127.80
CA THR A 436 -8.31 -150.10 -129.19
C THR A 436 -6.80 -150.00 -129.37
N ARG A 437 -6.14 -149.07 -128.66
CA ARG A 437 -4.70 -148.84 -128.73
C ARG A 437 -3.90 -149.99 -128.12
N THR A 438 -4.33 -150.49 -126.97
CA THR A 438 -3.68 -151.62 -126.27
C THR A 438 -3.74 -152.92 -127.06
N MET A 439 -4.82 -153.20 -127.80
CA MET A 439 -4.87 -154.37 -128.71
C MET A 439 -3.76 -154.32 -129.77
N LEU A 440 -3.56 -153.18 -130.43
CA LEU A 440 -2.58 -153.04 -131.51
C LEU A 440 -1.14 -153.27 -131.02
N ASP A 441 -0.80 -152.77 -129.83
CA ASP A 441 0.54 -152.96 -129.25
C ASP A 441 0.82 -154.44 -128.90
N THR A 442 -0.19 -155.23 -128.52
CA THR A 442 0.02 -156.67 -128.20
C THR A 442 0.43 -157.50 -129.42
N GLU A 443 -0.09 -157.20 -130.62
CA GLU A 443 0.24 -157.93 -131.85
C GLU A 443 1.68 -157.62 -132.32
N VAL A 444 2.13 -156.38 -132.12
CA VAL A 444 3.52 -155.96 -132.40
C VAL A 444 4.51 -156.61 -131.42
N VAL A 445 4.16 -156.72 -130.14
CA VAL A 445 4.99 -157.38 -129.12
C VAL A 445 5.20 -158.87 -129.43
N ALA A 446 4.15 -159.60 -129.79
CA ALA A 446 4.23 -161.04 -130.09
C ALA A 446 5.19 -161.38 -131.24
N ARG A 447 5.26 -160.50 -132.26
CA ARG A 447 6.12 -160.70 -133.44
C ARG A 447 7.61 -160.46 -133.15
N LYS A 448 7.93 -159.61 -132.17
CA LYS A 448 9.31 -159.22 -131.83
C LYS A 448 9.94 -160.17 -130.79
N SER A 449 9.13 -160.71 -129.87
CA SER A 449 9.59 -161.65 -128.83
C SER A 449 10.11 -162.99 -129.34
N LEU A 450 9.77 -163.39 -130.57
CA LEU A 450 10.29 -164.62 -131.20
C LEU A 450 11.70 -164.43 -131.80
N SER A 451 12.11 -163.18 -132.05
CA SER A 451 13.42 -162.82 -132.61
C SER A 451 14.47 -162.65 -131.50
N ASP A 452 14.17 -161.81 -130.52
CA ASP A 452 15.22 -161.24 -129.66
C ASP A 452 15.51 -162.10 -128.40
N LEU A 453 14.62 -163.05 -128.07
CA LEU A 453 14.84 -164.04 -127.00
C LEU A 453 15.87 -165.13 -127.39
N VAL A 454 16.20 -165.25 -128.68
CA VAL A 454 17.17 -166.24 -129.20
C VAL A 454 18.63 -165.86 -128.86
N HIS A 455 18.94 -164.67 -128.33
CA HIS A 455 20.30 -164.14 -128.45
C HIS A 455 20.99 -163.40 -127.26
N SER A 456 20.36 -163.04 -126.13
CA SER A 456 21.12 -162.23 -125.13
C SER A 456 20.73 -162.30 -123.65
N THR A 457 19.48 -162.64 -123.28
CA THR A 457 19.17 -162.98 -121.88
C THR A 457 19.77 -164.32 -121.43
N GLU A 458 20.51 -164.96 -122.34
CA GLU A 458 21.55 -165.96 -122.13
C GLU A 458 22.63 -165.53 -121.12
N GLU A 459 23.08 -164.27 -121.11
CA GLU A 459 24.24 -163.83 -120.30
C GLU A 459 23.98 -162.62 -119.37
N ALA A 460 22.81 -162.65 -118.72
CA ALA A 460 22.60 -162.27 -117.32
C ALA A 460 23.44 -161.12 -116.69
N LEU A 461 22.76 -160.06 -116.21
CA LEU A 461 22.65 -159.67 -114.79
C LEU A 461 22.15 -158.19 -114.69
N ARG A 462 21.38 -157.69 -113.71
CA ARG A 462 20.58 -158.18 -112.56
C ARG A 462 20.60 -157.13 -111.42
N ASP A 463 21.65 -156.29 -111.31
CA ASP A 463 22.00 -155.65 -110.01
C ASP A 463 22.10 -154.09 -109.92
N SER A 464 21.68 -153.26 -110.89
CA SER A 464 22.16 -151.86 -110.97
C SER A 464 21.30 -150.69 -110.42
N ARG A 465 20.13 -150.87 -109.77
CA ARG A 465 19.06 -149.80 -109.81
C ARG A 465 18.64 -149.02 -108.54
N ASN A 466 19.17 -149.25 -107.33
CA ASN A 466 18.50 -148.79 -106.08
C ASN A 466 18.95 -147.44 -105.45
N GLU A 467 19.74 -146.57 -106.09
CA GLU A 467 20.47 -145.49 -105.37
C GLU A 467 19.85 -144.07 -105.40
N VAL A 468 18.76 -143.83 -106.14
CA VAL A 468 18.30 -142.46 -106.51
C VAL A 468 17.48 -141.71 -105.42
N PHE A 469 17.12 -142.35 -104.31
CA PHE A 469 16.04 -141.86 -103.41
C PHE A 469 16.42 -140.72 -102.41
N LYS A 470 17.68 -140.25 -102.36
CA LYS A 470 18.20 -139.44 -101.22
C LYS A 470 18.01 -137.90 -101.30
N LEU A 471 17.58 -137.33 -102.42
CA LEU A 471 17.66 -135.86 -102.65
C LEU A 471 16.46 -135.04 -102.13
N SER A 472 15.58 -135.61 -101.30
CA SER A 472 14.31 -134.97 -100.89
C SER A 472 14.30 -134.35 -99.48
N GLU A 473 15.37 -134.50 -98.70
CA GLU A 473 15.35 -134.30 -97.24
C GLU A 473 15.76 -132.88 -96.77
N ASP A 474 16.62 -132.18 -97.53
CA ASP A 474 17.29 -130.95 -97.09
C ASP A 474 16.41 -129.68 -97.00
N LEU A 475 15.15 -129.73 -97.44
CA LEU A 475 14.31 -128.51 -97.62
C LEU A 475 13.59 -128.04 -96.33
N ASP A 476 13.36 -128.92 -95.35
CA ASP A 476 12.53 -128.59 -94.18
C ASP A 476 13.31 -128.03 -92.97
N GLU A 477 14.64 -128.01 -93.02
CA GLU A 477 15.49 -127.52 -91.92
C GLU A 477 15.40 -126.00 -91.73
N VAL A 478 15.27 -125.25 -92.84
CA VAL A 478 15.37 -123.78 -92.88
C VAL A 478 14.19 -123.07 -92.18
N LYS A 479 13.04 -123.73 -91.97
CA LYS A 479 11.85 -123.09 -91.39
C LYS A 479 11.89 -122.92 -89.87
N ARG A 480 12.70 -123.69 -89.14
CA ARG A 480 12.66 -123.72 -87.65
C ARG A 480 13.42 -122.58 -86.98
N SER A 481 14.48 -122.06 -87.59
CA SER A 481 15.37 -121.06 -86.98
C SER A 481 14.78 -119.65 -86.85
N ASN A 482 13.67 -119.35 -87.56
CA ASN A 482 13.14 -117.99 -87.65
C ASN A 482 12.14 -117.63 -86.55
N GLN A 483 11.74 -118.58 -85.67
CA GLN A 483 10.75 -118.35 -84.61
C GLN A 483 11.36 -117.85 -83.28
N ASP A 484 12.58 -118.27 -82.91
CA ASP A 484 13.19 -117.91 -81.61
C ASP A 484 13.54 -116.42 -81.45
N LEU A 485 13.90 -115.74 -82.56
CA LEU A 485 14.32 -114.34 -82.54
C LEU A 485 13.22 -113.36 -82.09
N MET A 486 11.94 -113.70 -82.33
CA MET A 486 10.79 -112.85 -81.98
C MET A 486 10.57 -112.75 -80.47
N ALA A 487 10.86 -113.82 -79.70
CA ALA A 487 10.55 -113.88 -78.27
C ALA A 487 11.43 -112.95 -77.42
N HIS A 488 12.68 -112.71 -77.83
CA HIS A 488 13.61 -111.86 -77.09
C HIS A 488 13.33 -110.36 -77.21
N ILE A 489 12.69 -109.92 -78.30
CA ILE A 489 12.45 -108.49 -78.58
C ILE A 489 11.34 -107.92 -77.68
N SER A 490 10.29 -108.70 -77.39
CA SER A 490 9.20 -108.25 -76.51
C SER A 490 9.69 -107.92 -75.10
N LYS A 491 10.48 -108.80 -74.48
CA LYS A 491 10.91 -108.66 -73.08
C LYS A 491 11.78 -107.42 -72.82
N LEU A 492 12.60 -107.03 -73.79
CA LEU A 492 13.47 -105.84 -73.73
C LEU A 492 12.70 -104.51 -73.85
N THR A 493 11.45 -104.56 -74.30
CA THR A 493 10.62 -103.36 -74.52
C THR A 493 9.92 -102.92 -73.24
N ASP A 494 9.50 -103.88 -72.40
CA ASP A 494 8.79 -103.61 -71.14
C ASP A 494 9.71 -102.99 -70.08
N GLU A 495 10.89 -103.57 -69.86
CA GLU A 495 11.90 -103.10 -68.89
C GLU A 495 12.37 -101.65 -69.19
N ALA A 496 12.38 -101.26 -70.47
CA ALA A 496 12.74 -99.90 -70.89
C ALA A 496 11.65 -98.85 -70.61
N SER A 497 10.41 -99.27 -70.33
CA SER A 497 9.29 -98.37 -70.01
C SER A 497 9.26 -97.97 -68.53
N GLU A 498 9.48 -98.93 -67.61
CA GLU A 498 9.47 -98.70 -66.17
C GLU A 498 10.60 -97.73 -65.74
N VAL A 499 11.81 -97.90 -66.30
CA VAL A 499 12.97 -97.04 -66.01
C VAL A 499 12.73 -95.59 -66.42
N ARG A 500 12.00 -95.34 -67.52
CA ARG A 500 11.64 -93.97 -67.96
C ARG A 500 10.63 -93.32 -67.02
N GLN A 501 9.63 -94.07 -66.56
CA GLN A 501 8.62 -93.57 -65.63
C GLN A 501 9.23 -93.15 -64.28
N ALA A 502 10.14 -93.97 -63.75
CA ALA A 502 10.82 -93.69 -62.48
C ALA A 502 11.74 -92.45 -62.54
N LEU A 503 12.43 -92.24 -63.67
CA LEU A 503 13.30 -91.08 -63.87
C LEU A 503 12.51 -89.77 -64.03
N ALA A 504 11.37 -89.80 -64.73
CA ALA A 504 10.51 -88.63 -64.91
C ALA A 504 10.00 -88.06 -63.57
N ASN A 505 9.52 -88.93 -62.68
CA ASN A 505 9.02 -88.53 -61.36
C ASN A 505 10.12 -87.88 -60.50
N LYS A 506 11.36 -88.40 -60.57
CA LYS A 506 12.52 -87.84 -59.84
C LYS A 506 12.94 -86.46 -60.32
N VAL A 507 12.83 -86.19 -61.62
CA VAL A 507 13.10 -84.85 -62.19
C VAL A 507 12.03 -83.86 -61.72
N GLN A 508 10.75 -84.25 -61.77
CA GLN A 508 9.64 -83.40 -61.33
C GLN A 508 9.69 -83.05 -59.82
N GLU A 509 10.09 -84.00 -58.96
CA GLU A 509 10.38 -83.72 -57.54
C GLU A 509 11.50 -82.69 -57.39
N ALA A 510 12.63 -82.85 -58.10
CA ALA A 510 13.77 -81.94 -58.03
C ALA A 510 13.44 -80.52 -58.54
N GLU A 511 12.63 -80.41 -59.60
CA GLU A 511 12.13 -79.13 -60.11
C GLU A 511 11.19 -78.44 -59.11
N SER A 512 10.31 -79.17 -58.43
CA SER A 512 9.44 -78.60 -57.40
C SER A 512 10.21 -78.03 -56.20
N VAL A 513 11.27 -78.73 -55.75
CA VAL A 513 12.14 -78.25 -54.66
C VAL A 513 12.97 -77.04 -55.09
N SER A 514 13.45 -77.03 -56.33
CA SER A 514 14.14 -75.88 -56.94
C SER A 514 13.23 -74.64 -56.98
N ALA A 515 11.95 -74.80 -57.34
CA ALA A 515 10.97 -73.72 -57.31
C ALA A 515 10.75 -73.18 -55.89
N THR A 516 10.51 -74.04 -54.90
CA THR A 516 10.31 -73.59 -53.51
C THR A 516 11.53 -72.85 -52.94
N LEU A 517 12.75 -73.31 -53.23
CA LEU A 517 13.97 -72.63 -52.80
C LEU A 517 14.17 -71.29 -53.51
N SER A 518 13.75 -71.17 -54.77
CA SER A 518 13.77 -69.90 -55.50
C SER A 518 12.78 -68.88 -54.92
N ASP A 519 11.58 -69.32 -54.55
CA ASP A 519 10.54 -68.48 -53.94
C ASP A 519 10.92 -68.05 -52.51
N GLU A 520 11.50 -68.94 -51.71
CA GLU A 520 12.07 -68.59 -50.40
C GLU A 520 13.22 -67.59 -50.53
N LEU A 521 14.13 -67.78 -51.49
CA LEU A 521 15.26 -66.88 -51.72
C LEU A 521 14.79 -65.50 -52.23
N ALA A 522 13.72 -65.45 -53.03
CA ALA A 522 13.05 -64.20 -53.40
C ALA A 522 12.42 -63.50 -52.17
N SER A 523 11.70 -64.25 -51.33
CA SER A 523 11.11 -63.76 -50.07
C SER A 523 12.17 -63.19 -49.11
N VAL A 524 13.29 -63.89 -48.93
CA VAL A 524 14.44 -63.42 -48.11
C VAL A 524 15.09 -62.17 -48.71
N ARG A 525 15.21 -62.07 -50.04
CA ARG A 525 15.71 -60.85 -50.71
C ARG A 525 14.77 -59.65 -50.52
N GLU A 526 13.45 -59.85 -50.57
CA GLU A 526 12.50 -58.78 -50.24
C GLU A 526 12.56 -58.38 -48.76
N ALA A 527 12.64 -59.34 -47.84
CA ALA A 527 12.76 -59.07 -46.40
C ALA A 527 14.04 -58.29 -46.08
N LEU A 528 15.18 -58.66 -46.68
CA LEU A 528 16.44 -57.93 -46.57
C LEU A 528 16.28 -56.50 -47.08
N LYS A 529 15.67 -56.31 -48.26
CA LYS A 529 15.44 -54.98 -48.84
C LYS A 529 14.54 -54.11 -47.95
N ARG A 530 13.45 -54.65 -47.40
CA ARG A 530 12.60 -53.93 -46.43
C ARG A 530 13.39 -53.53 -45.17
N SER A 531 14.19 -54.43 -44.60
CA SER A 531 15.03 -54.11 -43.43
C SER A 531 16.05 -53.01 -43.73
N GLN A 532 16.58 -52.96 -44.97
CA GLN A 532 17.54 -51.94 -45.38
C GLN A 532 16.87 -50.59 -45.65
N GLU A 533 15.65 -50.58 -46.17
CA GLU A 533 14.79 -49.38 -46.29
C GLU A 533 14.40 -48.84 -44.90
N GLU A 534 14.03 -49.71 -43.96
CA GLU A 534 13.75 -49.36 -42.55
C GLU A 534 14.98 -48.79 -41.84
N LEU A 535 16.15 -49.40 -42.02
CA LEU A 535 17.41 -48.92 -41.42
C LEU A 535 17.81 -47.55 -41.99
N GLN A 536 17.56 -47.30 -43.28
CA GLN A 536 17.73 -45.97 -43.90
C GLN A 536 16.76 -44.93 -43.31
N VAL A 537 15.50 -45.31 -43.06
CA VAL A 537 14.50 -44.43 -42.41
C VAL A 537 14.91 -44.10 -40.97
N ILE A 538 15.34 -45.09 -40.19
CA ILE A 538 15.82 -44.89 -38.81
C ILE A 538 17.10 -44.03 -38.80
N SER A 539 18.02 -44.24 -39.74
CA SER A 539 19.22 -43.41 -39.88
C SER A 539 18.87 -41.94 -40.17
N ASN A 540 17.90 -41.69 -41.06
CA ASN A 540 17.46 -40.33 -41.37
C ASN A 540 16.72 -39.70 -40.17
N GLN A 541 15.91 -40.46 -39.44
CA GLN A 541 15.27 -40.00 -38.19
C GLN A 541 16.31 -39.65 -37.12
N LEU A 542 17.37 -40.44 -36.98
CA LEU A 542 18.47 -40.17 -36.04
C LEU A 542 19.21 -38.87 -36.38
N VAL A 543 19.42 -38.59 -37.68
CA VAL A 543 19.97 -37.30 -38.13
C VAL A 543 19.06 -36.14 -37.71
N SER A 544 17.76 -36.20 -38.01
CA SER A 544 16.81 -35.14 -37.62
C SER A 544 16.69 -34.96 -36.10
N VAL A 545 16.79 -36.04 -35.31
CA VAL A 545 16.85 -35.97 -33.84
C VAL A 545 18.15 -35.29 -33.38
N SER A 546 19.28 -35.55 -34.04
CA SER A 546 20.56 -34.89 -33.72
C SER A 546 20.56 -33.39 -34.07
N GLU A 547 19.91 -33.00 -35.16
CA GLU A 547 19.72 -31.60 -35.57
C GLU A 547 18.84 -30.88 -34.56
N ALA A 548 17.69 -31.45 -34.18
CA ALA A 548 16.81 -30.91 -33.15
C ALA A 548 17.51 -30.78 -31.78
N HIS A 549 18.37 -31.74 -31.41
CA HIS A 549 19.20 -31.64 -30.20
C HIS A 549 20.23 -30.50 -30.33
N SER A 550 20.78 -30.24 -31.51
CA SER A 550 21.70 -29.11 -31.74
C SER A 550 20.99 -27.75 -31.62
N ASP A 551 19.76 -27.64 -32.10
CA ASP A 551 18.96 -26.42 -32.02
C ASP A 551 18.43 -26.16 -30.60
N LEU A 552 18.01 -27.21 -29.88
CA LEU A 552 17.68 -27.11 -28.45
C LEU A 552 18.87 -26.58 -27.62
N ASN A 553 20.10 -26.99 -27.95
CA ASN A 553 21.30 -26.48 -27.29
C ASN A 553 21.59 -24.99 -27.62
N LYS A 554 21.28 -24.53 -28.85
CA LYS A 554 21.34 -23.09 -29.18
C LYS A 554 20.28 -22.30 -28.39
N GLU A 555 19.05 -22.82 -28.34
CA GLU A 555 17.94 -22.20 -27.62
C GLU A 555 18.23 -22.10 -26.11
N LEU A 556 18.80 -23.16 -25.52
CA LEU A 556 19.26 -23.16 -24.12
C LEU A 556 20.35 -22.10 -23.88
N LEU A 557 21.33 -21.98 -24.78
CA LEU A 557 22.39 -20.98 -24.69
C LEU A 557 21.83 -19.55 -24.78
N ASP A 558 20.90 -19.30 -25.68
CA ASP A 558 20.26 -18.00 -25.83
C ASP A 558 19.28 -17.69 -24.68
N ALA A 559 18.64 -18.70 -24.09
CA ALA A 559 17.88 -18.56 -22.84
C ALA A 559 18.80 -18.14 -21.68
N TYR A 560 20.00 -18.72 -21.56
CA TYR A 560 20.99 -18.28 -20.56
C TYR A 560 21.45 -16.83 -20.78
N LYS A 561 21.74 -16.40 -22.03
CA LYS A 561 22.06 -14.99 -22.33
C LYS A 561 20.90 -14.04 -22.02
N LYS A 562 19.65 -14.45 -22.27
CA LYS A 562 18.44 -13.70 -21.90
C LYS A 562 18.27 -13.63 -20.37
N LEU A 563 18.58 -14.70 -19.64
CA LEU A 563 18.57 -14.71 -18.17
C LEU A 563 19.64 -13.80 -17.58
N GLU A 564 20.85 -13.78 -18.15
CA GLU A 564 21.93 -12.92 -17.69
C GLU A 564 21.64 -11.43 -17.97
N SER A 565 21.12 -11.10 -19.15
CA SER A 565 20.73 -9.72 -19.49
C SER A 565 19.53 -9.22 -18.67
N THR A 566 18.51 -10.06 -18.41
CA THR A 566 17.40 -9.71 -17.50
C THR A 566 17.87 -9.54 -16.05
N THR A 567 18.78 -10.38 -15.56
CA THR A 567 19.39 -10.24 -14.22
C THR A 567 20.17 -8.93 -14.10
N ASN A 568 20.97 -8.57 -15.11
CA ASN A 568 21.69 -7.30 -15.15
C ASN A 568 20.75 -6.09 -15.22
N ASN A 569 19.62 -6.19 -15.92
CA ASN A 569 18.60 -5.15 -15.93
C ASN A 569 17.88 -5.03 -14.57
N LEU A 570 17.55 -6.15 -13.90
CA LEU A 570 17.00 -6.14 -12.54
C LEU A 570 17.92 -5.45 -11.52
N VAL A 571 19.24 -5.58 -11.67
CA VAL A 571 20.23 -4.86 -10.85
C VAL A 571 20.21 -3.35 -11.13
N LYS A 572 20.00 -2.92 -12.38
CA LYS A 572 19.83 -1.49 -12.72
C LYS A 572 18.51 -0.94 -12.17
N GLU A 573 17.40 -1.66 -12.36
CA GLU A 573 16.09 -1.32 -11.79
C GLU A 573 16.16 -1.15 -10.28
N ARG A 574 16.82 -2.07 -9.55
CA ARG A 574 17.01 -1.92 -8.09
C ARG A 574 17.81 -0.68 -7.70
N LYS A 575 18.79 -0.24 -8.52
CA LYS A 575 19.52 1.02 -8.28
C LYS A 575 18.64 2.25 -8.52
N ILE A 576 17.82 2.24 -9.57
CA ILE A 576 16.88 3.31 -9.92
C ILE A 576 15.77 3.39 -8.86
N ASN A 577 15.24 2.26 -8.41
CA ASN A 577 14.21 2.22 -7.37
C ASN A 577 14.77 2.70 -6.02
N ALA A 578 16.04 2.42 -5.71
CA ALA A 578 16.72 2.96 -4.54
C ALA A 578 17.01 4.48 -4.63
N THR A 579 17.12 5.08 -5.82
CA THR A 579 17.16 6.55 -5.96
C THR A 579 15.77 7.16 -5.83
N LEU A 580 14.78 6.62 -6.54
CA LEU A 580 13.38 7.07 -6.48
C LEU A 580 12.81 7.00 -5.05
N SER A 581 13.09 5.94 -4.29
CA SER A 581 12.62 5.82 -2.91
C SER A 581 13.19 6.90 -1.97
N ARG A 582 14.42 7.41 -2.21
CA ARG A 582 14.99 8.52 -1.43
C ARG A 582 14.37 9.86 -1.84
N GLU A 583 14.12 10.06 -3.13
CA GLU A 583 13.45 11.25 -3.66
C GLU A 583 12.00 11.34 -3.16
N LEU A 584 11.30 10.21 -3.09
CA LEU A 584 9.94 10.10 -2.56
C LEU A 584 9.91 10.40 -1.05
N GLU A 585 10.86 9.86 -0.28
CA GLU A 585 11.01 10.17 1.16
C GLU A 585 11.30 11.66 1.41
N ALA A 586 12.13 12.29 0.56
CA ALA A 586 12.41 13.72 0.63
C ALA A 586 11.16 14.58 0.30
N LEU A 587 10.39 14.21 -0.72
CA LEU A 587 9.13 14.88 -1.08
C LEU A 587 8.06 14.75 -0.01
N VAL A 588 7.96 13.59 0.67
CA VAL A 588 7.02 13.41 1.80
C VAL A 588 7.40 14.30 2.98
N LYS A 589 8.70 14.41 3.32
CA LYS A 589 9.19 15.34 4.36
C LYS A 589 8.89 16.81 4.00
N GLN A 590 9.10 17.20 2.74
CA GLN A 590 8.73 18.54 2.24
C GLN A 590 7.22 18.80 2.40
N SER A 591 6.37 17.83 2.02
CA SER A 591 4.91 17.93 2.11
C SER A 591 4.40 18.04 3.55
N MET A 592 5.04 17.36 4.51
CA MET A 592 4.69 17.45 5.94
C MET A 592 4.91 18.87 6.47
N ILE A 593 6.11 19.44 6.24
CA ILE A 593 6.47 20.82 6.62
C ILE A 593 5.49 21.82 6.00
N GLU A 594 5.16 21.65 4.72
CA GLU A 594 4.20 22.53 4.03
C GLU A 594 2.78 22.40 4.60
N SER A 595 2.37 21.21 5.05
CA SER A 595 1.08 20.99 5.71
C SER A 595 1.00 21.65 7.09
N GLU A 596 2.12 21.70 7.83
CA GLU A 596 2.21 22.37 9.13
C GLU A 596 2.19 23.89 8.96
N ALA A 597 2.93 24.43 7.99
CA ALA A 597 2.85 25.83 7.62
C ALA A 597 1.42 26.26 7.24
N ARG A 598 0.69 25.43 6.47
CA ARG A 598 -0.72 25.69 6.14
C ARG A 598 -1.64 25.64 7.37
N LYS A 599 -1.38 24.77 8.36
CA LYS A 599 -2.14 24.72 9.62
C LYS A 599 -1.87 25.94 10.50
N ALA A 600 -0.61 26.40 10.59
CA ALA A 600 -0.27 27.63 11.30
C ALA A 600 -1.01 28.84 10.69
N LEU A 601 -0.93 29.00 9.36
CA LEU A 601 -1.65 30.06 8.64
C LEU A 601 -3.18 29.97 8.77
N GLN A 602 -3.74 28.76 8.91
CA GLN A 602 -5.17 28.59 9.18
C GLN A 602 -5.54 29.08 10.59
N VAL A 603 -4.71 28.78 11.60
CA VAL A 603 -4.91 29.30 12.97
C VAL A 603 -4.82 30.82 12.98
N ASP A 604 -3.81 31.42 12.33
CA ASP A 604 -3.67 32.87 12.20
C ASP A 604 -4.89 33.52 11.52
N LEU A 605 -5.47 32.86 10.52
CA LEU A 605 -6.67 33.31 9.81
C LEU A 605 -7.94 33.19 10.66
N ASP A 606 -8.07 32.13 11.46
CA ASP A 606 -9.19 31.94 12.39
C ASP A 606 -9.11 32.93 13.57
N GLU A 607 -7.90 33.20 14.08
CA GLU A 607 -7.58 34.23 15.09
C GLU A 607 -7.91 35.65 14.56
N ALA A 608 -7.47 35.98 13.34
CA ALA A 608 -7.81 37.24 12.68
C ALA A 608 -9.32 37.38 12.44
N THR A 609 -10.01 36.29 12.10
CA THR A 609 -11.46 36.26 11.92
C THR A 609 -12.21 36.45 13.24
N ARG A 610 -11.73 35.83 14.33
CA ARG A 610 -12.26 36.02 15.69
C ARG A 610 -12.05 37.46 16.16
N SER A 611 -10.85 38.00 15.99
CA SER A 611 -10.51 39.40 16.29
C SER A 611 -11.38 40.39 15.51
N LEU A 612 -11.61 40.15 14.21
CA LEU A 612 -12.51 40.97 13.39
C LEU A 612 -13.96 40.92 13.90
N ASN A 613 -14.44 39.76 14.35
CA ASN A 613 -15.77 39.63 14.94
C ASN A 613 -15.88 40.38 16.28
N GLU A 614 -14.85 40.36 17.12
CA GLU A 614 -14.80 41.13 18.37
C GLU A 614 -14.79 42.65 18.12
N VAL A 615 -14.02 43.13 17.13
CA VAL A 615 -14.04 44.51 16.67
C VAL A 615 -15.41 44.89 16.11
N ASN A 616 -16.07 44.01 15.35
CA ASN A 616 -17.42 44.25 14.84
C ASN A 616 -18.46 44.32 15.98
N GLN A 617 -18.41 43.42 16.97
CA GLN A 617 -19.28 43.47 18.16
C GLN A 617 -19.05 44.76 18.96
N SER A 618 -17.79 45.14 19.17
CA SER A 618 -17.41 46.39 19.86
C SER A 618 -17.89 47.63 19.10
N THR A 619 -17.79 47.61 17.76
CA THR A 619 -18.27 48.67 16.87
C THR A 619 -19.80 48.77 16.89
N LEU A 620 -20.53 47.65 16.89
CA LEU A 620 -21.98 47.61 17.06
C LEU A 620 -22.41 48.14 18.44
N TYR A 621 -21.68 47.79 19.50
CA TYR A 621 -21.91 48.30 20.84
C TYR A 621 -21.69 49.81 20.93
N LEU A 622 -20.58 50.32 20.39
CA LEU A 622 -20.27 51.75 20.30
C LEU A 622 -21.26 52.49 19.40
N SER A 623 -21.71 51.89 18.29
CA SER A 623 -22.72 52.46 17.40
C SER A 623 -24.07 52.59 18.11
N LYS A 624 -24.49 51.57 18.87
CA LYS A 624 -25.69 51.62 19.71
C LYS A 624 -25.55 52.66 20.83
N GLN A 625 -24.40 52.75 21.49
CA GLN A 625 -24.14 53.84 22.44
C GLN A 625 -24.27 55.21 21.75
N LEU A 626 -23.64 55.39 20.59
CA LEU A 626 -23.67 56.63 19.82
C LEU A 626 -25.10 57.02 19.42
N GLU A 627 -25.93 56.06 19.01
CA GLU A 627 -27.37 56.26 18.75
C GLU A 627 -28.13 56.69 20.01
N THR A 628 -27.85 56.06 21.17
CA THR A 628 -28.44 56.52 22.45
C THR A 628 -27.92 57.89 22.91
N THR A 629 -26.71 58.29 22.55
CA THR A 629 -26.22 59.66 22.82
C THR A 629 -26.78 60.66 21.82
N ASN A 630 -26.95 60.31 20.55
CA ASN A 630 -27.52 61.19 19.53
C ASN A 630 -28.99 61.46 19.78
N SER A 631 -29.76 60.47 20.24
CA SER A 631 -31.14 60.68 20.68
C SER A 631 -31.22 61.59 21.90
N LYS A 632 -30.35 61.40 22.92
CA LYS A 632 -30.21 62.35 24.05
C LYS A 632 -29.79 63.76 23.61
N ILE A 633 -28.90 63.88 22.62
CA ILE A 633 -28.49 65.18 22.05
C ILE A 633 -29.68 65.83 21.32
N SER A 634 -30.53 65.06 20.63
CA SER A 634 -31.77 65.59 20.04
C SER A 634 -32.71 66.14 21.11
N THR A 635 -32.99 65.37 22.17
CA THR A 635 -33.87 65.83 23.26
C THR A 635 -33.30 67.06 23.97
N ILE A 636 -32.00 67.07 24.29
CA ILE A 636 -31.33 68.25 24.89
C ILE A 636 -31.33 69.45 23.94
N LYS A 637 -31.25 69.23 22.62
CA LYS A 637 -31.34 70.30 21.61
C LYS A 637 -32.75 70.88 21.54
N GLU A 638 -33.77 70.03 21.59
CA GLU A 638 -35.18 70.43 21.65
C GLU A 638 -35.49 71.20 22.94
N GLU A 639 -35.02 70.71 24.10
CA GLU A 639 -35.07 71.41 25.39
C GLU A 639 -34.36 72.76 25.35
N LYS A 640 -33.15 72.83 24.77
CA LYS A 640 -32.41 74.08 24.58
C LYS A 640 -33.16 75.07 23.68
N GLU A 641 -33.79 74.60 22.61
CA GLU A 641 -34.59 75.45 21.72
C GLU A 641 -35.84 75.99 22.43
N MET A 642 -36.51 75.16 23.23
CA MET A 642 -37.64 75.57 24.09
C MET A 642 -37.21 76.61 25.13
N LEU A 643 -36.13 76.35 25.88
CA LEU A 643 -35.57 77.28 26.87
C LEU A 643 -35.11 78.59 26.23
N SER A 644 -34.54 78.55 25.01
CA SER A 644 -34.15 79.76 24.28
C SER A 644 -35.37 80.59 23.88
N LYS A 645 -36.45 79.96 23.40
CA LYS A 645 -37.71 80.64 23.09
C LYS A 645 -38.35 81.26 24.33
N ASP A 646 -38.32 80.57 25.46
CA ASP A 646 -38.88 81.08 26.71
C ASP A 646 -38.01 82.20 27.32
N LEU A 647 -36.69 82.12 27.20
CA LEU A 647 -35.77 83.22 27.56
C LEU A 647 -35.98 84.45 26.66
N GLU A 648 -36.23 84.29 25.36
CA GLU A 648 -36.57 85.40 24.46
C GLU A 648 -37.90 86.05 24.82
N LYS A 649 -38.95 85.27 25.14
CA LYS A 649 -40.22 85.79 25.66
C LYS A 649 -40.00 86.56 26.96
N GLN A 650 -39.21 86.01 27.89
CA GLN A 650 -38.90 86.66 29.16
C GLN A 650 -38.14 87.98 28.92
N LYS A 651 -37.10 87.99 28.08
CA LYS A 651 -36.36 89.20 27.71
C LYS A 651 -37.29 90.27 27.14
N LYS A 652 -38.19 89.91 26.22
CA LYS A 652 -39.17 90.84 25.66
C LYS A 652 -40.07 91.43 26.76
N SER A 653 -40.61 90.60 27.64
CA SER A 653 -41.43 91.04 28.78
C SER A 653 -40.64 91.91 29.77
N THR A 654 -39.35 91.66 30.00
CA THR A 654 -38.52 92.52 30.85
C THR A 654 -38.18 93.87 30.21
N VAL A 655 -38.00 93.92 28.88
CA VAL A 655 -37.82 95.18 28.16
C VAL A 655 -39.11 96.01 28.22
N GLU A 656 -40.26 95.39 27.95
CA GLU A 656 -41.59 96.02 28.09
C GLU A 656 -41.83 96.51 29.52
N ALA A 657 -41.45 95.75 30.55
CA ALA A 657 -41.51 96.19 31.95
C ALA A 657 -40.52 97.33 32.26
N GLN A 658 -39.36 97.36 31.62
CA GLN A 658 -38.37 98.44 31.78
C GLN A 658 -38.82 99.73 31.08
N GLU A 659 -39.39 99.66 29.88
CA GLU A 659 -40.01 100.79 29.18
C GLU A 659 -41.14 101.40 30.03
N ASN A 660 -42.04 100.55 30.54
CA ASN A 660 -43.10 100.98 31.48
C ASN A 660 -42.53 101.62 32.77
N MET A 661 -41.40 101.13 33.28
CA MET A 661 -40.73 101.72 34.44
C MET A 661 -40.08 103.07 34.11
N GLU A 662 -39.50 103.23 32.91
CA GLU A 662 -38.91 104.49 32.45
C GLU A 662 -40.00 105.55 32.22
N ASP A 663 -41.13 105.19 31.62
CA ASP A 663 -42.31 106.04 31.55
C ASP A 663 -42.83 106.45 32.94
N ALA A 664 -42.91 105.50 33.88
CA ALA A 664 -43.25 105.79 35.27
C ALA A 664 -42.24 106.77 35.90
N GLN A 665 -40.92 106.57 35.73
CA GLN A 665 -39.90 107.51 36.22
C GLN A 665 -40.01 108.90 35.58
N ASN A 666 -40.34 108.98 34.29
CA ASN A 666 -40.54 110.24 33.58
C ASN A 666 -41.77 111.00 34.11
N THR A 667 -42.87 110.30 34.41
CA THR A 667 -44.01 110.93 35.10
C THR A 667 -43.68 111.38 36.52
N ILE A 668 -42.91 110.58 37.29
CA ILE A 668 -42.44 110.95 38.63
C ILE A 668 -41.55 112.20 38.59
N LYS A 669 -40.61 112.31 37.62
CA LYS A 669 -39.77 113.51 37.44
C LYS A 669 -40.63 114.75 37.17
N ARG A 670 -41.63 114.65 36.28
CA ARG A 670 -42.56 115.75 35.99
C ARG A 670 -43.32 116.19 37.25
N LEU A 671 -43.91 115.25 37.99
CA LEU A 671 -44.60 115.51 39.26
C LEU A 671 -43.65 116.09 40.32
N GLY A 672 -42.37 115.69 40.33
CA GLY A 672 -41.34 116.29 41.18
C GLY A 672 -41.11 117.77 40.88
N THR A 673 -40.98 118.14 39.61
CA THR A 673 -40.85 119.56 39.21
C THR A 673 -42.11 120.38 39.49
N GLU A 674 -43.30 119.79 39.34
CA GLU A 674 -44.55 120.43 39.74
C GLU A 674 -44.58 120.66 41.28
N ARG A 675 -44.20 119.66 42.08
CA ARG A 675 -44.10 119.78 43.55
C ARG A 675 -43.12 120.87 43.96
N GLU A 676 -41.93 120.97 43.35
CA GLU A 676 -40.97 122.03 43.64
C GLU A 676 -41.50 123.43 43.24
N SER A 677 -42.33 123.51 42.19
CA SER A 677 -43.02 124.76 41.83
C SER A 677 -44.10 125.16 42.85
N PHE A 678 -44.72 124.20 43.55
CA PHE A 678 -45.63 124.48 44.67
C PHE A 678 -44.86 124.82 45.96
N GLU A 679 -43.77 124.12 46.25
CA GLU A 679 -42.88 124.37 47.40
C GLU A 679 -42.30 125.79 47.38
N THR A 680 -41.83 126.25 46.21
CA THR A 680 -41.30 127.61 46.03
C THR A 680 -42.36 128.69 46.21
N ARG A 681 -43.58 128.49 45.67
CA ARG A 681 -44.72 129.38 45.95
C ARG A 681 -45.11 129.38 47.44
N SER A 682 -45.07 128.21 48.10
CA SER A 682 -45.38 128.10 49.52
C SER A 682 -44.39 128.88 50.37
N LYS A 683 -43.09 128.86 50.04
CA LYS A 683 -42.06 129.65 50.73
C LYS A 683 -42.20 131.15 50.49
N GLN A 684 -42.55 131.57 49.27
CA GLN A 684 -42.88 132.99 49.00
C GLN A 684 -44.03 133.49 49.89
N LEU A 685 -45.09 132.70 50.03
CA LEU A 685 -46.21 133.02 50.92
C LEU A 685 -45.82 133.03 52.42
N GLU A 686 -44.86 132.20 52.83
CA GLU A 686 -44.33 132.17 54.20
C GLU A 686 -43.45 133.41 54.50
N ASP A 687 -42.61 133.84 53.55
CA ASP A 687 -41.81 135.08 53.64
C ASP A 687 -42.72 136.34 53.66
N GLU A 688 -43.78 136.37 52.86
CA GLU A 688 -44.82 137.41 52.89
C GLU A 688 -45.51 137.48 54.27
N LEU A 689 -45.86 136.32 54.85
CA LEU A 689 -46.41 136.21 56.21
C LEU A 689 -45.43 136.70 57.29
N ALA A 690 -44.15 136.33 57.19
CA ALA A 690 -43.12 136.78 58.12
C ALA A 690 -42.95 138.32 58.06
N THR A 691 -42.98 138.88 56.86
CA THR A 691 -42.91 140.33 56.63
C THR A 691 -44.11 141.05 57.25
N ALA A 692 -45.33 140.58 56.99
CA ALA A 692 -46.55 141.13 57.59
C ALA A 692 -46.53 141.07 59.14
N LYS A 693 -46.03 139.96 59.71
CA LYS A 693 -45.87 139.80 61.17
C LYS A 693 -44.86 140.79 61.77
N GLY A 694 -43.81 141.13 61.03
CA GLY A 694 -42.83 142.16 61.40
C GLY A 694 -43.45 143.56 61.49
N GLU A 695 -44.29 143.94 60.51
CA GLU A 695 -45.00 145.22 60.54
C GLU A 695 -46.02 145.32 61.69
N ILE A 696 -46.77 144.25 61.97
CA ILE A 696 -47.69 144.20 63.11
C ILE A 696 -46.95 144.48 64.42
N LEU A 697 -45.75 143.91 64.63
CA LEU A 697 -44.93 144.19 65.81
C LEU A 697 -44.41 145.63 65.86
N ARG A 698 -44.06 146.23 64.71
CA ARG A 698 -43.62 147.63 64.61
C ARG A 698 -44.74 148.59 65.00
N LEU A 699 -45.94 148.39 64.47
CA LEU A 699 -47.13 149.19 64.78
C LEU A 699 -47.52 149.06 66.27
N ARG A 700 -47.44 147.84 66.83
CA ARG A 700 -47.76 147.59 68.25
C ARG A 700 -46.86 148.36 69.23
N ARG A 701 -45.61 148.70 68.86
CA ARG A 701 -44.71 149.51 69.69
C ARG A 701 -45.07 151.00 69.73
N GLN A 702 -45.78 151.53 68.74
CA GLN A 702 -46.17 152.95 68.72
C GLN A 702 -47.37 153.25 69.63
N ILE A 703 -48.06 152.23 70.15
CA ILE A 703 -49.33 152.36 70.87
C ILE A 703 -49.14 152.44 72.41
N SER A 704 -47.92 152.25 72.94
CA SER A 704 -47.70 152.04 74.39
C SER A 704 -47.35 153.28 75.24
N THR A 705 -47.39 154.52 74.73
CA THR A 705 -46.97 155.73 75.50
C THR A 705 -47.97 156.89 75.56
N THR A 706 -49.17 156.75 75.02
CA THR A 706 -50.29 157.70 75.17
C THR A 706 -51.59 156.92 75.30
N GLY A 707 -52.42 157.24 76.30
CA GLY A 707 -53.50 156.35 76.74
C GLY A 707 -54.91 156.62 76.20
N SER A 708 -55.85 155.86 76.79
CA SER A 708 -57.31 155.86 76.65
C SER A 708 -57.95 155.04 75.51
N GLU A 709 -58.97 154.28 75.93
CA GLU A 709 -60.20 153.86 75.23
C GLU A 709 -60.22 152.79 74.10
N ASN A 710 -60.88 151.67 74.46
CA ASN A 710 -62.06 151.05 73.80
C ASN A 710 -62.01 150.30 72.44
N THR A 711 -62.59 149.09 72.51
CA THR A 711 -63.51 148.41 71.54
C THR A 711 -63.06 147.95 70.13
N GLU A 712 -63.33 146.65 69.88
CA GLU A 712 -64.06 146.08 68.71
C GLU A 712 -63.39 145.98 67.31
N VAL A 713 -63.68 145.00 66.41
CA VAL A 713 -64.38 143.68 66.46
C VAL A 713 -64.22 142.92 65.10
N ILE A 714 -64.77 141.69 64.97
CA ILE A 714 -65.08 140.89 63.73
C ILE A 714 -63.85 140.33 62.96
N LEU A 715 -63.63 139.02 62.72
CA LEU A 715 -64.41 137.83 62.30
C LEU A 715 -64.57 137.64 60.77
N GLU A 716 -64.11 136.49 60.25
CA GLU A 716 -64.34 136.04 58.87
C GLU A 716 -64.46 134.49 58.78
N THR A 717 -65.03 133.99 57.67
CA THR A 717 -65.69 132.67 57.56
C THR A 717 -65.46 131.96 56.21
N GLY A 718 -65.48 130.62 56.22
CA GLY A 718 -65.79 129.76 55.03
C GLY A 718 -64.60 129.50 54.07
N ALA A 719 -64.32 128.33 53.49
CA ALA A 719 -64.95 127.01 53.28
C ALA A 719 -65.57 126.73 51.88
N THR A 720 -64.98 125.74 51.18
CA THR A 720 -65.45 125.00 49.96
C THR A 720 -65.47 125.76 48.62
N PRO A 721 -65.09 125.11 47.50
CA PRO A 721 -65.96 124.24 46.65
C PRO A 721 -65.20 122.97 46.13
N ASN A 722 -65.70 122.04 45.26
CA ASN A 722 -67.06 121.60 44.84
C ASN A 722 -67.00 120.19 44.21
N THR A 723 -68.06 119.41 44.44
CA THR A 723 -68.85 118.55 43.50
C THR A 723 -68.21 117.64 42.44
N SER A 724 -68.73 116.41 42.36
CA SER A 724 -68.28 115.27 41.54
C SER A 724 -69.23 114.87 40.38
N GLN A 725 -68.66 114.21 39.35
CA GLN A 725 -69.32 113.40 38.27
C GLN A 725 -70.20 114.14 37.25
N PRO A 726 -70.56 113.55 36.07
CA PRO A 726 -70.26 112.20 35.52
C PRO A 726 -69.71 112.18 34.04
N LEU A 727 -69.56 110.97 33.46
CA LEU A 727 -69.33 110.64 32.02
C LEU A 727 -67.99 111.16 31.42
N ASN A 728 -67.23 110.41 30.60
CA ASN A 728 -67.67 109.61 29.46
C ASN A 728 -66.57 108.63 28.95
N GLU A 729 -66.97 107.69 28.07
CA GLU A 729 -66.21 107.10 26.95
C GLU A 729 -64.68 106.88 27.03
N GLN A 730 -64.22 105.62 26.91
CA GLN A 730 -63.29 105.15 25.85
C GLN A 730 -63.22 103.60 25.81
N PRO A 731 -62.82 102.97 24.67
CA PRO A 731 -63.74 101.99 24.08
C PRO A 731 -63.10 100.70 23.49
N VAL A 732 -63.98 99.85 22.93
CA VAL A 732 -63.78 99.09 21.67
C VAL A 732 -62.63 98.07 21.57
N ASN A 733 -63.06 96.81 21.44
CA ASN A 733 -62.54 95.73 20.59
C ASN A 733 -61.02 95.47 20.49
N ASP A 734 -60.67 94.18 20.61
CA ASP A 734 -60.41 93.49 19.35
C ASP A 734 -61.00 92.06 19.28
N ARG A 735 -61.40 91.66 18.08
CA ARG A 735 -62.03 90.37 17.77
C ARG A 735 -61.60 89.95 16.36
N LEU A 736 -61.09 88.71 16.23
CA LEU A 736 -60.96 87.96 14.97
C LEU A 736 -60.03 88.52 13.87
N LYS A 737 -58.91 87.82 13.59
CA LYS A 737 -58.61 87.07 12.34
C LYS A 737 -57.11 86.71 12.27
N LYS A 738 -56.67 85.50 11.90
CA LYS A 738 -56.81 84.77 10.60
C LYS A 738 -56.14 85.44 9.40
N THR A 739 -54.96 84.94 9.04
CA THR A 739 -54.50 84.64 7.66
C THR A 739 -53.73 83.30 7.78
N ASN A 740 -53.88 82.25 6.96
CA ASN A 740 -54.39 82.00 5.60
C ASN A 740 -53.60 82.63 4.43
N SER A 741 -52.55 81.92 3.98
CA SER A 741 -52.32 81.49 2.58
C SER A 741 -51.09 80.54 2.55
N ALA A 742 -51.01 79.39 1.88
CA ALA A 742 -51.69 78.75 0.75
C ALA A 742 -51.13 79.09 -0.66
N GLY A 743 -50.61 78.06 -1.34
CA GLY A 743 -50.17 78.07 -2.76
C GLY A 743 -48.63 77.97 -2.93
N ALA A 744 -48.06 77.19 -3.86
CA ALA A 744 -48.68 76.26 -4.80
C ALA A 744 -47.68 75.20 -5.36
N VAL A 745 -48.15 73.94 -5.48
CA VAL A 745 -48.17 73.09 -6.71
C VAL A 745 -46.87 72.88 -7.52
N ALA A 746 -46.46 71.60 -7.69
CA ALA A 746 -46.44 70.91 -9.02
C ALA A 746 -46.02 69.41 -9.02
N ARG A 747 -46.93 68.56 -9.52
CA ARG A 747 -46.74 67.42 -10.46
C ARG A 747 -45.79 66.23 -10.17
N SER A 748 -46.40 65.04 -10.13
CA SER A 748 -45.84 63.77 -10.67
C SER A 748 -45.96 63.72 -12.21
N PRO A 749 -45.21 62.85 -12.94
CA PRO A 749 -45.78 61.55 -13.35
C PRO A 749 -44.81 60.37 -13.72
N LYS A 750 -45.39 59.15 -13.82
CA LYS A 750 -45.03 57.98 -14.68
C LYS A 750 -43.69 57.19 -14.52
N ARG A 751 -43.83 55.99 -13.91
CA ARG A 751 -43.78 54.62 -14.53
C ARG A 751 -42.67 54.26 -15.55
N ILE A 752 -41.87 53.20 -15.26
CA ILE A 752 -41.35 52.20 -16.23
C ILE A 752 -41.02 50.84 -15.54
N TYR A 753 -40.82 49.78 -16.34
CA TYR A 753 -40.86 48.34 -16.01
C TYR A 753 -39.47 47.63 -15.93
N ARG A 754 -39.48 46.36 -15.44
CA ARG A 754 -38.55 45.20 -15.63
C ARG A 754 -37.61 44.88 -14.44
N ARG A 755 -37.15 43.63 -14.20
CA ARG A 755 -37.67 42.26 -14.47
C ARG A 755 -36.78 41.24 -13.68
N ARG A 756 -37.37 40.11 -13.23
CA ARG A 756 -36.73 38.91 -12.62
C ARG A 756 -35.28 38.58 -13.00
N LYS A 757 -34.49 38.12 -12.00
CA LYS A 757 -33.89 36.77 -11.79
C LYS A 757 -32.88 36.87 -10.62
N GLY A 758 -32.52 35.85 -9.83
CA GLY A 758 -32.99 34.46 -9.72
C GLY A 758 -31.98 33.62 -8.91
N ARG A 759 -32.44 32.86 -7.91
CA ARG A 759 -31.73 31.68 -7.34
C ARG A 759 -31.92 30.48 -8.33
N PRO A 760 -31.20 29.33 -8.21
CA PRO A 760 -30.26 28.91 -7.17
C PRO A 760 -28.93 28.27 -7.70
N ALA A 761 -28.19 27.65 -6.76
CA ALA A 761 -27.18 26.58 -6.92
C ALA A 761 -25.72 26.99 -7.26
N ALA A 762 -24.94 27.24 -6.21
CA ALA A 762 -23.85 26.34 -5.80
C ALA A 762 -23.93 26.21 -4.26
#